data_AF-A0A8H4FNE4-F1
#
_entry.id   AF-A0A8H4FNE4-F1
#
_cell.length_a   1.000
_cell.length_b   1.000
_cell.length_c   1.000
_cell.angle_alpha   90.00
_cell.angle_beta   90.00
_cell.angle_gamma   90.00
#
_symmetry.space_group_name_H-M   'P 1'
#
loop_
_entity.id
_entity.type
_entity.pdbx_description
1 polymer ?
#
loop_
_entity_poly.entity_id
_entity_poly.type
_entity_poly.pdbx_seq_one_letter_code
_entity_poly.pdbx_strand_id
1 'polypeptide(L)'
;MAGRYRDPRLSDEFEYLTVPQSNRGYHSDDEARQKKRTVFVDRTEPQVSTEARRPSPPPRLKRAHVAPYSSRVPSPPPLRNDHRRFSSQDVRPSRALSPPRPAPYAPTGNSSYPSSLRRNGSRNARIPPVSVAVIGPQGSDEVEPSRGISTLPVRPDADVSFPKVMHQQEQRSWHNRSNSAGRSIVTSPSLATSGQSFPSSATGTLGDRLYRYNALGESEIRLIRLLPARMFKIKCEVFHAPITKLPDYIAISYAWGDAGDTRRLELEGTEIPVSASLHGALQALRRKNEIVTVWVDALCIDQHNRDERTQQVQMMTKIYSRAESVAVWLGPEADRSSDAAEFLLRMTQHSGSPDKITKLLSSKSNESDIAAAVSLFERDYWKRLWVVQEVFNARSVTVYCGSSKLPWDVYREASNVFQRHKGDLDYYFPGNSQGRTYARAAQNHFTYSQILTYQGPGSLPDIRALRHYGEDSLLEVMRVCRRKFSADPKDKVFGILGLLTEDVRKDFPVDYSLSVKEIYTDVVDFLISTTGRFDVICEAIHYPPHMDTANLPSWVPDWSHIPDTVALGAMAFEPPFSASQRKEIKFSFKDDRRNKIEITSLEIDTIRTHGIAVGTLCTLADYLMAFIHWRALLLATYKADDLEAQDLFCRALCLNQVPRKWANSFDWVTACFHVFASLIRERLPHLPLDQELEKYIDAKTDIKPDARRRFLQEHFGSRMMGRCFYITEGDRIGIGSGFMAVGDVVVVPLGCSTPVVLRPEGCRSECRYVGDAYLHGYMYGRAIDQWRNGDRKASKFVLH
;
A
#
# COMPACT_ATOMS: atom_id res chain seq x y z
N MET A 1 57.81 31.07 -12.38
CA MET A 1 58.02 30.98 -13.84
C MET A 1 56.81 30.20 -14.37
N ALA A 2 55.95 30.76 -15.23
CA ALA A 2 56.17 31.16 -16.63
C ALA A 2 56.33 29.92 -17.55
N GLY A 3 55.66 29.79 -18.69
CA GLY A 3 54.86 30.79 -19.44
C GLY A 3 53.45 30.35 -19.88
N ARG A 4 52.78 31.23 -20.63
CA ARG A 4 51.46 31.00 -21.28
C ARG A 4 51.67 30.70 -22.77
N TYR A 5 50.72 30.03 -23.40
CA TYR A 5 50.36 30.28 -24.81
C TYR A 5 48.84 30.26 -24.99
N ARG A 6 48.36 30.89 -26.07
CA ARG A 6 46.95 31.10 -26.49
C ARG A 6 46.69 30.20 -27.71
N ASP A 7 45.56 29.47 -27.84
CA ASP A 7 44.18 29.93 -28.12
C ASP A 7 44.03 30.44 -29.59
N PRO A 8 42.91 30.25 -30.37
CA PRO A 8 41.60 29.65 -30.04
C PRO A 8 40.99 28.63 -31.04
N ARG A 9 39.98 27.85 -30.60
CA ARG A 9 38.62 27.78 -31.23
C ARG A 9 37.62 26.81 -30.57
N LEU A 10 36.33 27.21 -30.64
CA LEU A 10 35.08 26.48 -30.32
C LEU A 10 34.72 26.27 -28.82
N SER A 11 33.66 26.97 -28.41
CA SER A 11 32.76 26.76 -27.27
C SER A 11 31.56 25.87 -27.72
N ASP A 12 30.50 25.54 -26.97
CA ASP A 12 29.93 25.99 -25.69
C ASP A 12 29.68 24.75 -24.77
N GLU A 13 30.10 24.73 -23.50
CA GLU A 13 29.37 25.14 -22.28
C GLU A 13 28.05 24.41 -21.96
N PHE A 14 28.06 23.69 -20.82
CA PHE A 14 26.90 23.25 -20.05
C PHE A 14 27.23 23.45 -18.55
N GLU A 15 26.83 24.57 -17.95
CA GLU A 15 27.01 24.81 -16.51
C GLU A 15 25.88 24.20 -15.66
N TYR A 16 26.26 23.65 -14.50
CA TYR A 16 25.32 23.15 -13.49
C TYR A 16 24.90 24.28 -12.53
N LEU A 17 23.66 24.75 -12.63
CA LEU A 17 23.11 25.72 -11.68
C LEU A 17 22.74 25.05 -10.35
N THR A 18 23.64 25.10 -9.38
CA THR A 18 23.34 24.85 -7.96
C THR A 18 22.47 25.98 -7.40
N VAL A 19 21.26 25.66 -6.96
CA VAL A 19 20.37 26.62 -6.27
C VAL A 19 20.56 26.51 -4.74
N PRO A 20 20.87 27.61 -4.02
CA PRO A 20 21.09 27.57 -2.58
C PRO A 20 19.78 27.47 -1.79
N GLN A 21 19.78 26.65 -0.73
CA GLN A 21 18.69 26.59 0.23
C GLN A 21 18.65 27.85 1.13
N SER A 22 17.45 28.30 1.50
CA SER A 22 17.27 29.32 2.54
C SER A 22 16.07 28.99 3.43
N ASN A 23 16.26 29.11 4.75
CA ASN A 23 15.26 28.75 5.76
C ASN A 23 14.24 29.88 5.98
N ARG A 24 12.94 29.53 5.98
CA ARG A 24 11.83 29.98 6.86
C ARG A 24 10.52 29.33 6.35
N GLY A 25 9.59 28.85 7.17
CA GLY A 25 9.48 28.95 8.63
C GLY A 25 8.58 30.10 9.06
N TYR A 26 7.27 29.92 8.95
CA TYR A 26 6.24 30.83 9.46
C TYR A 26 5.07 30.06 10.08
N HIS A 27 4.89 30.24 11.39
CA HIS A 27 3.59 30.09 12.03
C HIS A 27 2.69 31.27 11.62
N SER A 28 1.37 31.03 11.60
CA SER A 28 0.37 32.09 11.60
C SER A 28 -0.21 32.25 13.00
N ASP A 29 0.15 33.32 13.69
CA ASP A 29 -0.56 33.86 14.86
C ASP A 29 -0.62 35.38 14.68
N ASP A 30 -1.82 35.94 14.55
CA ASP A 30 -2.03 37.37 14.33
C ASP A 30 -3.26 37.85 15.13
N GLU A 31 -3.10 37.92 16.45
CA GLU A 31 -4.07 38.61 17.30
C GLU A 31 -3.41 39.45 18.41
N ALA A 32 -3.88 40.70 18.53
CA ALA A 32 -3.67 41.65 19.62
C ALA A 32 -2.23 42.04 20.03
N ARG A 33 -1.88 43.31 19.74
CA ARG A 33 -1.95 44.36 20.79
C ARG A 33 -1.82 45.80 20.28
N GLN A 34 -2.92 46.54 20.35
CA GLN A 34 -2.94 47.99 20.23
C GLN A 34 -2.81 48.63 21.63
N LYS A 35 -1.66 49.22 22.00
CA LYS A 35 -1.55 50.14 23.15
C LYS A 35 -0.28 51.03 23.16
N LYS A 36 -0.50 52.32 22.84
CA LYS A 36 -0.01 53.53 23.53
C LYS A 36 1.50 53.70 23.86
N ARG A 37 2.08 54.78 23.28
CA ARG A 37 2.78 55.93 23.95
C ARG A 37 4.04 55.66 24.81
N THR A 38 5.10 56.49 24.86
CA THR A 38 5.49 57.81 24.27
C THR A 38 7.05 57.90 24.36
N VAL A 39 7.78 58.76 23.64
CA VAL A 39 8.29 60.10 24.06
C VAL A 39 9.26 60.64 22.98
N PHE A 40 9.39 61.98 22.87
CA PHE A 40 10.39 62.90 22.29
C PHE A 40 11.85 62.38 22.05
N VAL A 41 12.73 63.01 21.24
CA VAL A 41 13.20 64.43 21.22
C VAL A 41 13.82 64.85 19.85
N ASP A 42 13.72 66.15 19.48
CA ASP A 42 14.50 67.05 18.56
C ASP A 42 15.53 66.51 17.52
N ARG A 43 15.93 67.22 16.44
CA ARG A 43 15.46 68.41 15.66
C ARG A 43 16.41 68.56 14.45
N THR A 44 15.91 69.02 13.29
CA THR A 44 16.54 70.10 12.49
C THR A 44 15.58 70.59 11.39
N GLU A 45 15.55 71.91 11.20
CA GLU A 45 14.87 72.66 10.12
C GLU A 45 15.85 72.89 8.92
N PRO A 46 15.53 73.56 7.77
CA PRO A 46 14.62 74.73 7.65
C PRO A 46 13.80 74.95 6.33
N GLN A 47 12.89 75.94 6.38
CA GLN A 47 12.45 76.87 5.29
C GLN A 47 11.61 76.34 4.08
N VAL A 48 10.71 77.11 3.43
CA VAL A 48 10.00 78.39 3.75
C VAL A 48 8.75 78.65 2.85
N SER A 49 7.75 79.43 3.32
CA SER A 49 6.72 80.20 2.54
C SER A 49 5.64 79.41 1.72
N THR A 50 4.39 79.87 1.41
CA THR A 50 3.55 81.04 1.83
C THR A 50 2.05 80.82 1.46
N GLU A 51 1.12 81.52 2.15
CA GLU A 51 -0.22 82.00 1.68
C GLU A 51 -1.34 81.00 1.24
N ALA A 52 -2.65 81.35 1.12
CA ALA A 52 -3.51 82.27 1.91
C ALA A 52 -5.05 82.03 1.71
N ARG A 53 -5.83 82.19 2.81
CA ARG A 53 -7.24 82.66 2.99
C ARG A 53 -8.42 82.36 2.00
N ARG A 54 -9.46 81.69 2.56
CA ARG A 54 -10.97 81.93 2.57
C ARG A 54 -11.52 83.23 1.91
N PRO A 55 -12.79 83.31 1.38
CA PRO A 55 -14.06 83.13 2.17
C PRO A 55 -15.37 82.67 1.41
N SER A 56 -16.56 82.93 2.01
CA SER A 56 -17.96 82.51 1.68
C SER A 56 -18.95 83.74 1.70
N PRO A 57 -20.33 83.70 1.76
CA PRO A 57 -21.38 82.66 1.59
C PRO A 57 -22.57 82.94 0.57
N PRO A 58 -23.88 83.22 0.92
CA PRO A 58 -25.13 82.54 0.45
C PRO A 58 -26.10 83.45 -0.41
N PRO A 59 -27.48 83.42 -0.49
CA PRO A 59 -28.60 82.59 0.10
C PRO A 59 -29.92 82.34 -0.76
N ARG A 60 -31.02 81.84 -0.10
CA ARG A 60 -32.51 82.08 -0.31
C ARG A 60 -33.50 81.04 -0.96
N LEU A 61 -34.77 81.18 -0.50
CA LEU A 61 -36.03 80.35 -0.66
C LEU A 61 -36.75 80.54 -2.04
N LYS A 62 -37.91 79.96 -2.44
CA LYS A 62 -39.12 79.33 -1.80
C LYS A 62 -39.81 78.37 -2.88
N ARG A 63 -41.08 77.89 -2.98
CA ARG A 63 -42.45 78.03 -2.39
C ARG A 63 -43.39 76.88 -2.89
N ALA A 64 -44.47 76.51 -2.15
CA ALA A 64 -45.77 75.89 -2.57
C ALA A 64 -45.82 74.46 -3.20
N HIS A 65 -46.83 73.56 -3.01
CA HIS A 65 -47.97 73.38 -2.06
C HIS A 65 -48.65 71.98 -2.28
N VAL A 66 -49.80 71.69 -1.61
CA VAL A 66 -50.81 70.61 -1.87
C VAL A 66 -50.64 69.21 -1.20
N ALA A 67 -51.77 68.55 -0.84
CA ALA A 67 -52.00 67.19 -0.28
C ALA A 67 -53.54 66.87 -0.36
N PRO A 68 -54.19 65.87 0.31
CA PRO A 68 -53.77 64.60 0.98
C PRO A 68 -54.67 63.35 0.63
N TYR A 69 -54.43 62.15 1.22
CA TYR A 69 -55.41 61.26 1.91
C TYR A 69 -54.77 59.94 2.45
N SER A 70 -55.55 58.95 2.94
CA SER A 70 -55.12 58.04 4.04
C SER A 70 -55.74 56.60 4.07
N SER A 71 -55.00 55.66 4.70
CA SER A 71 -55.44 54.57 5.62
C SER A 71 -55.84 53.13 5.19
N ARG A 72 -55.25 52.17 5.97
CA ARG A 72 -55.78 50.88 6.51
C ARG A 72 -55.66 49.54 5.73
N VAL A 73 -55.79 48.46 6.53
CA VAL A 73 -55.53 47.02 6.32
C VAL A 73 -56.77 46.20 6.72
N PRO A 74 -57.13 45.10 6.02
CA PRO A 74 -57.40 43.82 6.69
C PRO A 74 -57.03 42.55 5.85
N SER A 75 -57.48 41.36 6.25
CA SER A 75 -57.04 40.02 5.77
C SER A 75 -58.24 39.15 5.20
N PRO A 76 -58.22 37.79 5.09
CA PRO A 76 -59.12 36.96 4.22
C PRO A 76 -60.54 36.74 4.81
N PRO A 77 -61.51 35.91 4.28
CA PRO A 77 -61.50 34.80 3.27
C PRO A 77 -62.65 34.98 2.20
N PRO A 78 -63.35 33.98 1.54
CA PRO A 78 -63.35 32.50 1.59
C PRO A 78 -63.50 31.72 0.23
N LEU A 79 -64.08 30.51 0.29
CA LEU A 79 -64.30 29.41 -0.68
C LEU A 79 -65.54 29.49 -1.62
N ARG A 80 -65.56 28.59 -2.64
CA ARG A 80 -66.58 27.54 -2.97
C ARG A 80 -67.49 27.63 -4.22
N ASN A 81 -67.47 26.52 -5.00
CA ASN A 81 -68.58 25.83 -5.73
C ASN A 81 -69.41 26.59 -6.80
N ASP A 82 -70.11 25.97 -7.77
CA ASP A 82 -70.44 24.56 -8.14
C ASP A 82 -70.60 24.50 -9.71
N HIS A 83 -71.21 23.59 -10.48
CA HIS A 83 -72.05 22.39 -10.28
C HIS A 83 -72.14 21.51 -11.56
N ARG A 84 -72.18 20.15 -11.43
CA ARG A 84 -72.68 19.14 -12.42
C ARG A 84 -71.84 19.01 -13.72
N ARG A 85 -71.74 17.86 -14.43
CA ARG A 85 -72.36 16.50 -14.44
C ARG A 85 -71.33 15.51 -15.10
N PHE A 86 -71.48 14.19 -15.23
CA PHE A 86 -72.58 13.27 -14.89
C PHE A 86 -72.07 11.97 -14.20
N SER A 87 -71.94 10.81 -14.89
CA SER A 87 -71.75 9.49 -14.24
C SER A 87 -71.32 8.34 -15.19
N SER A 88 -70.85 7.22 -14.59
CA SER A 88 -71.17 5.79 -14.89
C SER A 88 -71.07 5.21 -16.33
N GLN A 89 -70.67 3.96 -16.60
CA GLN A 89 -70.32 2.81 -15.75
C GLN A 89 -69.48 1.75 -16.53
N ASP A 90 -69.32 0.55 -15.96
CA ASP A 90 -68.64 -0.64 -16.50
C ASP A 90 -69.05 -1.09 -17.92
N VAL A 91 -68.14 -1.78 -18.65
CA VAL A 91 -68.40 -3.05 -19.38
C VAL A 91 -67.12 -3.57 -20.09
N ARG A 92 -66.82 -4.88 -19.93
CA ARG A 92 -66.05 -5.74 -20.87
C ARG A 92 -67.09 -6.56 -21.68
N PRO A 93 -66.85 -7.04 -22.93
CA PRO A 93 -65.57 -7.45 -23.55
C PRO A 93 -65.40 -6.91 -25.01
N SER A 94 -64.35 -7.19 -25.81
CA SER A 94 -64.06 -8.48 -26.46
C SER A 94 -62.77 -8.49 -27.33
N ARG A 95 -62.34 -9.72 -27.67
CA ARG A 95 -61.44 -10.20 -28.75
C ARG A 95 -61.16 -9.24 -29.95
N ALA A 96 -59.99 -9.29 -30.61
CA ALA A 96 -58.78 -10.09 -30.38
C ALA A 96 -57.59 -9.60 -31.25
N LEU A 97 -56.36 -9.90 -30.80
CA LEU A 97 -55.21 -10.39 -31.60
C LEU A 97 -54.08 -10.75 -30.61
N SER A 98 -53.37 -11.87 -30.80
CA SER A 98 -52.37 -12.37 -29.83
C SER A 98 -50.94 -12.29 -30.40
N PRO A 99 -49.99 -11.62 -29.71
CA PRO A 99 -48.57 -11.67 -30.05
C PRO A 99 -47.89 -12.94 -29.50
N PRO A 100 -46.68 -13.30 -30.00
CA PRO A 100 -45.95 -14.50 -29.56
C PRO A 100 -45.39 -14.39 -28.13
N ARG A 101 -45.17 -15.55 -27.49
CA ARG A 101 -44.65 -15.67 -26.12
C ARG A 101 -43.11 -15.58 -26.04
N PRO A 102 -42.54 -15.00 -24.97
CA PRO A 102 -41.14 -15.21 -24.58
C PRO A 102 -40.94 -16.54 -23.82
N ALA A 103 -39.69 -17.00 -23.71
CA ALA A 103 -39.28 -18.16 -22.92
C ALA A 103 -38.65 -17.75 -21.55
N PRO A 104 -38.74 -18.59 -20.50
CA PRO A 104 -38.38 -18.21 -19.12
C PRO A 104 -36.94 -18.57 -18.66
N TYR A 105 -36.55 -17.97 -17.53
CA TYR A 105 -35.31 -18.18 -16.78
C TYR A 105 -35.27 -19.51 -16.00
N ALA A 106 -34.07 -20.05 -15.73
CA ALA A 106 -33.61 -20.48 -14.39
C ALA A 106 -32.10 -20.89 -14.38
N PRO A 107 -31.33 -20.72 -13.28
CA PRO A 107 -29.90 -21.06 -13.20
C PRO A 107 -29.59 -22.35 -12.41
N THR A 108 -28.38 -22.88 -12.60
CA THR A 108 -27.69 -23.88 -11.74
C THR A 108 -26.18 -23.58 -11.74
N GLY A 109 -25.36 -24.01 -10.79
CA GLY A 109 -25.60 -24.73 -9.53
C GLY A 109 -24.35 -25.52 -9.09
N ASN A 110 -23.89 -25.34 -7.85
CA ASN A 110 -22.73 -26.08 -7.33
C ASN A 110 -23.02 -27.59 -7.14
N SER A 111 -22.08 -28.47 -7.51
CA SER A 111 -21.84 -29.71 -6.75
C SER A 111 -20.47 -30.34 -7.02
N SER A 112 -19.76 -30.56 -5.92
CA SER A 112 -19.04 -31.78 -5.51
C SER A 112 -19.11 -33.05 -6.37
N TYR A 113 -17.99 -33.80 -6.36
CA TYR A 113 -17.84 -35.22 -6.72
C TYR A 113 -18.97 -36.15 -6.24
N PRO A 114 -19.16 -37.27 -6.96
CA PRO A 114 -19.38 -38.56 -6.32
C PRO A 114 -18.28 -39.57 -6.68
N SER A 115 -17.82 -40.32 -5.68
CA SER A 115 -16.98 -41.50 -5.87
C SER A 115 -17.83 -42.77 -6.07
N SER A 116 -17.48 -43.60 -7.06
CA SER A 116 -17.29 -45.06 -6.92
C SER A 116 -17.69 -45.88 -8.16
N LEU A 117 -16.79 -46.80 -8.55
CA LEU A 117 -17.12 -48.12 -9.07
C LEU A 117 -15.95 -49.06 -8.70
N ARG A 118 -16.24 -50.34 -8.43
CA ARG A 118 -15.30 -51.29 -7.80
C ARG A 118 -15.44 -52.67 -8.46
N ARG A 119 -14.35 -53.46 -8.51
CA ARG A 119 -14.24 -54.85 -9.03
C ARG A 119 -14.42 -54.98 -10.56
N ASN A 120 -13.65 -55.76 -11.33
CA ASN A 120 -12.74 -56.90 -11.08
C ASN A 120 -11.38 -56.71 -11.83
N GLY A 121 -10.34 -57.55 -11.69
CA GLY A 121 -10.15 -58.67 -10.74
C GLY A 121 -9.41 -59.93 -11.28
N SER A 122 -8.15 -59.83 -11.74
CA SER A 122 -7.19 -60.95 -11.92
C SER A 122 -5.76 -60.36 -11.95
N ARG A 123 -4.68 -60.79 -11.27
CA ARG A 123 -4.04 -62.08 -10.86
C ARG A 123 -3.01 -62.65 -11.88
N ASN A 124 -1.76 -62.74 -11.39
CA ASN A 124 -0.58 -63.51 -11.88
C ASN A 124 0.03 -63.02 -13.22
N ALA A 125 1.33 -63.17 -13.53
CA ALA A 125 2.54 -63.62 -12.80
C ALA A 125 3.70 -62.62 -13.13
N ARG A 126 4.79 -62.40 -12.35
CA ARG A 126 5.85 -63.26 -11.77
C ARG A 126 6.79 -63.93 -12.80
N ILE A 127 8.03 -63.42 -12.85
CA ILE A 127 9.36 -64.03 -13.17
C ILE A 127 10.15 -63.30 -14.30
N PRO A 128 11.48 -63.06 -14.16
CA PRO A 128 12.35 -62.40 -15.15
C PRO A 128 13.43 -63.39 -15.69
N PRO A 129 14.70 -62.98 -15.95
CA PRO A 129 15.23 -62.02 -16.93
C PRO A 129 15.98 -62.74 -18.10
N VAL A 130 16.47 -62.01 -19.11
CA VAL A 130 17.55 -62.48 -19.99
C VAL A 130 18.58 -61.38 -20.20
N SER A 131 19.85 -61.70 -19.99
CA SER A 131 21.02 -60.89 -20.34
C SER A 131 21.72 -61.48 -21.58
N VAL A 132 22.25 -60.62 -22.44
CA VAL A 132 23.26 -60.98 -23.46
C VAL A 132 24.34 -59.89 -23.44
N ALA A 133 25.60 -60.30 -23.53
CA ALA A 133 26.78 -59.43 -23.52
C ALA A 133 27.61 -59.68 -24.80
N VAL A 134 28.94 -59.45 -24.74
CA VAL A 134 29.93 -59.59 -25.84
C VAL A 134 29.70 -58.61 -27.02
N ILE A 135 30.69 -58.05 -27.73
CA ILE A 135 32.16 -58.26 -27.80
C ILE A 135 32.87 -56.88 -27.79
N GLY A 136 34.15 -56.82 -27.38
CA GLY A 136 35.05 -55.70 -27.68
C GLY A 136 36.50 -56.18 -27.94
N PRO A 137 37.30 -55.40 -28.69
CA PRO A 137 38.76 -55.31 -28.51
C PRO A 137 39.24 -53.83 -28.47
N GLN A 138 40.00 -53.40 -27.44
CA GLN A 138 41.48 -53.42 -27.28
C GLN A 138 42.24 -52.21 -27.89
N GLY A 139 43.28 -51.78 -27.16
CA GLY A 139 44.24 -50.70 -27.49
C GLY A 139 44.16 -49.53 -26.50
N SER A 140 45.10 -49.28 -25.57
CA SER A 140 46.56 -48.96 -25.70
C SER A 140 46.81 -47.50 -26.11
N ASP A 141 47.51 -46.63 -25.37
CA ASP A 141 48.30 -46.80 -24.12
C ASP A 141 48.35 -45.50 -23.28
N GLU A 142 49.16 -45.55 -22.21
CA GLU A 142 49.68 -44.52 -21.29
C GLU A 142 50.02 -43.15 -21.95
N VAL A 143 50.17 -42.02 -21.23
CA VAL A 143 51.13 -41.73 -20.14
C VAL A 143 50.69 -40.54 -19.27
N GLU A 144 50.91 -40.63 -17.95
CA GLU A 144 51.03 -39.49 -17.03
C GLU A 144 52.50 -39.40 -16.55
N PRO A 145 53.02 -38.22 -16.15
CA PRO A 145 53.56 -38.20 -14.79
C PRO A 145 53.43 -36.88 -14.00
N SER A 146 53.04 -37.05 -12.74
CA SER A 146 53.16 -36.13 -11.60
C SER A 146 54.48 -35.33 -11.45
N ARG A 147 54.37 -34.13 -10.84
CA ARG A 147 55.25 -33.50 -9.81
C ARG A 147 54.65 -32.12 -9.45
N GLY A 148 54.60 -31.62 -8.20
CA GLY A 148 55.01 -32.18 -6.91
C GLY A 148 56.21 -31.45 -6.28
N ILE A 149 55.96 -30.50 -5.37
CA ILE A 149 56.93 -29.90 -4.41
C ILE A 149 56.16 -29.18 -3.28
N SER A 150 56.75 -29.08 -2.09
CA SER A 150 56.20 -28.41 -0.90
C SER A 150 57.31 -27.69 -0.13
N THR A 151 57.07 -26.46 0.34
CA THR A 151 57.88 -25.76 1.36
C THR A 151 57.06 -24.74 2.15
N LEU A 152 57.10 -24.87 3.48
CA LEU A 152 56.82 -23.83 4.50
C LEU A 152 58.17 -23.24 4.98
N PRO A 153 58.23 -22.36 6.00
CA PRO A 153 57.49 -21.10 6.24
C PRO A 153 58.46 -19.91 6.51
N VAL A 154 57.95 -18.67 6.69
CA VAL A 154 58.72 -17.55 7.29
C VAL A 154 57.89 -16.73 8.29
N ARG A 155 58.50 -16.45 9.45
CA ARG A 155 58.19 -15.54 10.57
C ARG A 155 59.50 -15.33 11.36
N PRO A 156 59.64 -14.41 12.34
CA PRO A 156 58.70 -13.42 12.90
C PRO A 156 59.08 -11.99 12.42
N ASP A 157 58.78 -10.81 12.99
CA ASP A 157 58.71 -10.24 14.36
C ASP A 157 57.97 -8.86 14.27
N ALA A 158 57.48 -8.17 15.32
CA ALA A 158 57.39 -8.45 16.76
C ALA A 158 56.16 -7.72 17.38
N ASP A 159 55.82 -8.08 18.62
CA ASP A 159 54.68 -7.62 19.42
C ASP A 159 54.67 -6.13 19.86
N VAL A 160 53.45 -5.60 20.06
CA VAL A 160 53.10 -4.90 21.31
C VAL A 160 51.71 -5.39 21.78
N SER A 161 51.61 -5.69 23.08
CA SER A 161 50.40 -6.10 23.83
C SER A 161 50.40 -5.33 25.17
N PHE A 162 49.37 -5.18 26.02
CA PHE A 162 48.18 -5.94 26.46
C PHE A 162 47.14 -4.90 27.02
N PRO A 163 46.05 -5.23 27.76
CA PRO A 163 45.44 -6.53 28.11
C PRO A 163 43.98 -6.72 27.67
N LYS A 164 43.48 -7.96 27.80
CA LYS A 164 42.04 -8.29 27.80
C LYS A 164 41.57 -8.58 29.23
N VAL A 165 40.30 -8.28 29.50
CA VAL A 165 39.52 -8.96 30.56
C VAL A 165 38.38 -9.71 29.87
N MET A 166 38.16 -10.97 30.24
CA MET A 166 37.05 -11.78 29.74
C MET A 166 35.79 -11.55 30.57
N HIS A 167 34.64 -11.52 29.90
CA HIS A 167 33.45 -12.23 30.37
C HIS A 167 32.79 -12.96 29.19
N GLN A 168 32.23 -14.13 29.47
CA GLN A 168 31.54 -14.97 28.50
C GLN A 168 30.05 -14.61 28.49
N GLN A 169 29.42 -14.67 27.32
CA GLN A 169 27.98 -14.87 27.21
C GLN A 169 27.71 -15.88 26.10
N GLU A 170 26.69 -16.71 26.30
CA GLU A 170 26.56 -17.99 25.61
C GLU A 170 25.92 -17.86 24.22
N GLN A 171 26.36 -18.72 23.31
CA GLN A 171 25.89 -18.75 21.93
C GLN A 171 24.48 -19.36 21.84
N ARG A 172 23.55 -18.68 21.18
CA ARG A 172 22.28 -19.27 20.72
C ARG A 172 22.24 -19.33 19.20
N SER A 173 23.01 -20.27 18.64
CA SER A 173 22.82 -20.66 17.24
C SER A 173 21.49 -21.40 17.10
N TRP A 174 20.57 -20.82 16.35
CA TRP A 174 19.43 -21.56 15.79
C TRP A 174 19.89 -22.40 14.59
N HIS A 175 19.02 -23.32 14.13
CA HIS A 175 19.25 -24.37 13.12
C HIS A 175 19.84 -25.69 13.63
N ASN A 176 18.95 -26.59 14.06
CA ASN A 176 19.11 -28.01 13.76
C ASN A 176 17.76 -28.74 13.75
N ARG A 177 17.33 -29.24 12.58
CA ARG A 177 16.23 -30.21 12.42
C ARG A 177 16.65 -31.25 11.38
N SER A 178 16.95 -32.46 11.84
CA SER A 178 16.93 -33.64 10.97
C SER A 178 16.54 -34.89 11.76
N ASN A 179 15.55 -35.61 11.20
CA ASN A 179 15.12 -36.99 11.45
C ASN A 179 14.90 -37.55 12.87
N SER A 180 13.99 -38.52 12.92
CA SER A 180 13.48 -39.17 14.11
C SER A 180 14.15 -40.52 14.39
N ALA A 181 14.43 -40.81 15.67
CA ALA A 181 14.24 -42.14 16.28
C ALA A 181 14.58 -42.13 17.79
N GLY A 182 13.75 -42.79 18.60
CA GLY A 182 14.22 -43.50 19.80
C GLY A 182 14.15 -42.81 21.17
N ARG A 183 13.58 -43.58 22.12
CA ARG A 183 13.84 -43.71 23.58
C ARG A 183 15.12 -43.05 24.15
N SER A 184 15.19 -42.66 25.44
CA SER A 184 14.33 -43.03 26.58
C SER A 184 14.39 -42.04 27.77
N ILE A 185 13.55 -42.28 28.78
CA ILE A 185 13.47 -41.54 30.05
C ILE A 185 14.66 -41.85 30.98
N VAL A 186 15.24 -40.81 31.60
CA VAL A 186 15.95 -40.88 32.90
C VAL A 186 15.53 -39.68 33.76
N THR A 187 15.49 -39.83 35.08
CA THR A 187 14.87 -38.89 36.03
C THR A 187 15.84 -38.26 37.02
N SER A 188 15.69 -36.94 37.25
CA SER A 188 15.98 -36.25 38.53
C SER A 188 17.46 -36.16 38.97
N PRO A 189 17.82 -35.37 40.02
CA PRO A 189 16.98 -34.58 40.92
C PRO A 189 17.26 -33.07 40.96
N SER A 190 16.48 -32.37 41.80
CA SER A 190 16.55 -30.94 42.08
C SER A 190 17.68 -30.54 43.03
N LEU A 191 18.16 -29.29 42.89
CA LEU A 191 18.61 -28.49 44.02
C LEU A 191 17.75 -27.22 44.10
N ALA A 192 17.21 -26.92 45.28
CA ALA A 192 16.60 -25.63 45.57
C ALA A 192 17.63 -24.75 46.30
N THR A 193 17.69 -23.46 45.99
CA THR A 193 18.41 -22.46 46.80
C THR A 193 17.55 -21.20 46.93
N SER A 194 17.63 -20.54 48.08
CA SER A 194 16.73 -19.47 48.51
C SER A 194 16.88 -18.18 47.70
N GLY A 195 15.76 -17.48 47.50
CA GLY A 195 15.69 -16.27 46.69
C GLY A 195 16.49 -15.07 47.20
N GLN A 196 16.80 -14.18 46.26
CA GLN A 196 17.05 -12.76 46.51
C GLN A 196 16.05 -11.95 45.68
N SER A 197 15.52 -10.88 46.26
CA SER A 197 14.55 -9.99 45.61
C SER A 197 15.26 -8.98 44.71
N PHE A 198 15.04 -9.06 43.40
CA PHE A 198 15.49 -8.03 42.47
C PHE A 198 14.63 -6.74 42.61
N PRO A 199 15.20 -5.54 42.41
CA PRO A 199 14.45 -4.29 42.49
C PRO A 199 13.36 -4.18 41.41
N SER A 200 12.29 -3.46 41.74
CA SER A 200 11.19 -3.11 40.82
C SER A 200 11.72 -2.55 39.50
N SER A 201 11.13 -3.00 38.38
CA SER A 201 11.25 -2.28 37.10
C SER A 201 10.73 -0.85 37.24
N ALA A 202 11.28 0.06 36.43
CA ALA A 202 10.93 1.47 36.48
C ALA A 202 9.55 1.71 35.83
N THR A 203 8.54 1.92 36.66
CA THR A 203 7.18 2.26 36.24
C THR A 203 7.14 3.64 35.59
N GLY A 204 6.60 3.74 34.37
CA GLY A 204 6.33 4.99 33.68
C GLY A 204 5.19 5.80 34.29
N THR A 205 5.01 7.00 33.74
CA THR A 205 4.20 8.07 34.35
C THR A 205 3.35 8.79 33.33
N LEU A 206 2.09 9.10 33.68
CA LEU A 206 1.16 9.79 32.80
C LEU A 206 0.72 11.15 33.40
N GLY A 207 1.01 12.25 32.69
CA GLY A 207 0.54 13.62 32.99
C GLY A 207 1.37 14.43 34.00
N ASP A 208 1.15 15.76 34.00
CA ASP A 208 1.83 16.75 34.87
C ASP A 208 1.62 16.52 36.38
N ARG A 209 0.62 15.73 36.75
CA ARG A 209 0.47 15.13 38.08
C ARG A 209 0.46 13.62 37.91
N LEU A 210 1.50 13.02 38.47
CA LEU A 210 1.98 11.68 38.13
C LEU A 210 0.97 10.59 38.51
N TYR A 211 0.18 10.11 37.56
CA TYR A 211 -0.36 8.75 37.68
C TYR A 211 0.80 7.77 37.43
N ARG A 212 1.04 6.87 38.39
CA ARG A 212 2.07 5.83 38.32
C ARG A 212 1.39 4.47 38.17
N TYR A 213 1.78 3.73 37.15
CA TYR A 213 1.27 2.38 36.92
C TYR A 213 1.82 1.37 37.94
N ASN A 214 0.97 0.43 38.36
CA ASN A 214 1.42 -0.80 39.01
C ASN A 214 1.95 -1.77 37.95
N ALA A 215 3.06 -2.47 38.23
CA ALA A 215 3.64 -3.45 37.32
C ALA A 215 2.71 -4.65 37.08
N LEU A 216 2.66 -5.12 35.83
CA LEU A 216 1.86 -6.29 35.42
C LEU A 216 2.65 -7.60 35.61
N GLY A 217 1.95 -8.69 35.95
CA GLY A 217 2.49 -10.04 35.79
C GLY A 217 2.61 -10.47 34.32
N GLU A 218 3.43 -11.49 34.03
CA GLU A 218 3.81 -11.95 32.66
C GLU A 218 2.66 -12.31 31.70
N SER A 219 1.42 -12.36 32.18
CA SER A 219 0.23 -12.63 31.37
C SER A 219 -1.00 -11.88 31.90
N GLU A 220 -0.79 -10.72 32.53
CA GLU A 220 -1.85 -9.80 32.93
C GLU A 220 -2.07 -8.69 31.91
N ILE A 221 -3.27 -8.12 31.92
CA ILE A 221 -3.59 -6.86 31.23
C ILE A 221 -4.28 -5.93 32.23
N ARG A 222 -4.15 -4.61 32.04
CA ARG A 222 -5.01 -3.64 32.74
C ARG A 222 -6.34 -3.51 32.02
N LEU A 223 -7.41 -3.34 32.79
CA LEU A 223 -8.74 -2.99 32.32
C LEU A 223 -9.23 -1.74 33.07
N ILE A 224 -10.02 -0.92 32.37
CA ILE A 224 -10.55 0.34 32.89
C ILE A 224 -12.04 0.17 33.18
N ARG A 225 -12.47 0.55 34.38
CA ARG A 225 -13.90 0.71 34.71
C ARG A 225 -14.31 2.15 34.44
N LEU A 226 -14.99 2.36 33.32
CA LEU A 226 -15.59 3.64 32.97
C LEU A 226 -16.86 3.85 33.82
N LEU A 227 -16.81 4.81 34.74
CA LEU A 227 -17.88 5.04 35.72
C LEU A 227 -19.10 5.76 35.11
N PRO A 228 -20.32 5.55 35.65
CA PRO A 228 -21.57 6.03 35.04
C PRO A 228 -21.61 7.54 34.77
N ALA A 229 -22.41 7.97 33.80
CA ALA A 229 -22.63 9.37 33.43
C ALA A 229 -23.49 10.18 34.43
N ARG A 230 -23.30 9.95 35.74
CA ARG A 230 -23.89 10.76 36.82
C ARG A 230 -23.14 12.07 37.08
N MET A 231 -21.95 12.25 36.48
CA MET A 231 -21.12 13.45 36.57
C MET A 231 -20.61 13.84 35.19
N PHE A 232 -20.55 15.15 34.91
CA PHE A 232 -20.04 15.67 33.63
C PHE A 232 -18.61 15.19 33.31
N LYS A 233 -17.72 15.21 34.31
CA LYS A 233 -16.35 14.68 34.20
C LYS A 233 -16.35 13.16 34.03
N ILE A 234 -15.53 12.64 33.12
CA ILE A 234 -15.25 11.21 33.00
C ILE A 234 -14.43 10.76 34.21
N LYS A 235 -14.82 9.66 34.85
CA LYS A 235 -14.08 9.02 35.94
C LYS A 235 -13.85 7.54 35.62
N CYS A 236 -12.68 7.05 35.98
CA CYS A 236 -12.17 5.73 35.66
C CYS A 236 -11.46 5.10 36.88
N GLU A 237 -11.64 3.79 37.06
CA GLU A 237 -10.83 2.94 37.97
C GLU A 237 -9.99 1.98 37.13
N VAL A 238 -8.80 1.59 37.60
CA VAL A 238 -7.94 0.59 36.94
C VAL A 238 -7.98 -0.72 37.72
N PHE A 239 -7.95 -1.85 37.03
CA PHE A 239 -7.68 -3.14 37.67
C PHE A 239 -6.91 -4.06 36.74
N HIS A 240 -6.13 -4.97 37.33
CA HIS A 240 -5.41 -6.00 36.58
C HIS A 240 -6.30 -7.23 36.42
N ALA A 241 -6.18 -7.91 35.27
CA ALA A 241 -6.82 -9.20 35.03
C ALA A 241 -5.86 -10.13 34.29
N PRO A 242 -5.69 -11.40 34.72
CA PRO A 242 -4.91 -12.37 33.98
C PRO A 242 -5.63 -12.73 32.68
N ILE A 243 -4.90 -12.77 31.55
CA ILE A 243 -5.42 -13.04 30.20
C ILE A 243 -6.22 -14.36 30.12
N THR A 244 -5.92 -15.31 31.02
CA THR A 244 -6.58 -16.62 31.18
C THR A 244 -7.95 -16.56 31.83
N LYS A 245 -8.27 -15.51 32.60
CA LYS A 245 -9.53 -15.33 33.33
C LYS A 245 -9.94 -13.86 33.34
N LEU A 246 -10.29 -13.36 32.16
CA LEU A 246 -10.81 -12.01 31.97
C LEU A 246 -12.32 -11.95 32.32
N PRO A 247 -12.82 -10.81 32.83
CA PRO A 247 -14.25 -10.50 32.79
C PRO A 247 -14.68 -10.14 31.36
N ASP A 248 -15.95 -9.85 31.14
CA ASP A 248 -16.40 -9.21 29.90
C ASP A 248 -15.92 -7.73 29.84
N TYR A 249 -15.45 -7.31 28.66
CA TYR A 249 -14.99 -5.95 28.38
C TYR A 249 -15.12 -5.61 26.89
N ILE A 250 -15.18 -4.31 26.61
CA ILE A 250 -15.17 -3.75 25.25
C ILE A 250 -13.75 -3.27 24.93
N ALA A 251 -13.13 -3.75 23.86
CA ALA A 251 -11.86 -3.19 23.38
C ALA A 251 -12.14 -1.96 22.50
N ILE A 252 -11.47 -0.84 22.74
CA ILE A 252 -11.65 0.40 21.98
C ILE A 252 -10.66 0.43 20.82
N SER A 253 -11.16 0.64 19.61
CA SER A 253 -10.37 0.87 18.40
C SER A 253 -10.62 2.29 17.91
N TYR A 254 -9.59 3.15 17.92
CA TYR A 254 -9.76 4.58 17.63
C TYR A 254 -8.52 5.22 16.98
N ALA A 255 -8.72 6.32 16.26
CA ALA A 255 -7.61 7.17 15.84
C ALA A 255 -7.18 8.06 16.99
N TRP A 256 -5.90 8.06 17.35
CA TRP A 256 -5.38 8.86 18.47
C TRP A 256 -5.70 10.36 18.33
N GLY A 257 -5.70 10.89 17.10
CA GLY A 257 -5.98 12.30 16.80
C GLY A 257 -4.73 13.17 16.93
N ASP A 258 -4.93 14.48 17.06
CA ASP A 258 -3.86 15.39 17.46
C ASP A 258 -3.42 15.08 18.91
N ALA A 259 -2.11 15.03 19.13
CA ALA A 259 -1.52 14.84 20.45
C ALA A 259 -1.56 16.12 21.31
N GLY A 260 -1.67 17.30 20.69
CA GLY A 260 -1.85 18.58 21.37
C GLY A 260 -3.28 18.77 21.93
N ASP A 261 -4.30 18.39 21.16
CA ASP A 261 -5.71 18.53 21.56
C ASP A 261 -6.12 17.54 22.67
N THR A 262 -5.82 17.89 23.92
CA THR A 262 -6.08 17.04 25.09
C THR A 262 -7.30 17.48 25.91
N ARG A 263 -7.94 16.51 26.57
CA ARG A 263 -9.03 16.70 27.54
C ARG A 263 -8.68 15.95 28.82
N ARG A 264 -9.14 16.42 29.98
CA ARG A 264 -8.85 15.80 31.27
C ARG A 264 -9.92 14.81 31.69
N LEU A 265 -9.51 13.64 32.17
CA LEU A 265 -10.37 12.70 32.90
C LEU A 265 -9.78 12.41 34.29
N GLU A 266 -10.58 11.80 35.15
CA GLU A 266 -10.14 11.34 36.47
C GLU A 266 -9.82 9.84 36.43
N LEU A 267 -8.56 9.47 36.69
CA LEU A 267 -8.13 8.09 36.86
C LEU A 267 -7.74 7.90 38.33
N GLU A 268 -8.56 7.14 39.07
CA GLU A 268 -8.33 6.84 40.50
C GLU A 268 -8.09 8.08 41.38
N GLY A 269 -8.86 9.15 41.10
CA GLY A 269 -8.74 10.46 41.78
C GLY A 269 -7.67 11.39 41.20
N THR A 270 -6.76 10.89 40.37
CA THR A 270 -5.73 11.70 39.67
C THR A 270 -6.30 12.31 38.39
N GLU A 271 -5.99 13.59 38.11
CA GLU A 271 -6.31 14.18 36.80
C GLU A 271 -5.21 13.88 35.78
N ILE A 272 -5.56 13.19 34.71
CA ILE A 272 -4.65 12.91 33.59
C ILE A 272 -5.17 13.54 32.29
N PRO A 273 -4.28 14.06 31.42
CA PRO A 273 -4.63 14.42 30.05
C PRO A 273 -4.74 13.16 29.19
N VAL A 274 -5.75 13.13 28.32
CA VAL A 274 -5.90 12.17 27.21
C VAL A 274 -6.23 12.93 25.94
N SER A 275 -6.01 12.38 24.75
CA SER A 275 -6.43 13.06 23.51
C SER A 275 -7.95 13.24 23.47
N ALA A 276 -8.42 14.30 22.80
CA ALA A 276 -9.84 14.57 22.64
C ALA A 276 -10.59 13.43 21.91
N SER A 277 -9.88 12.70 21.02
CA SER A 277 -10.42 11.50 20.38
C SER A 277 -10.71 10.37 21.39
N LEU A 278 -9.76 10.08 22.30
CA LEU A 278 -9.97 9.08 23.36
C LEU A 278 -11.07 9.52 24.33
N HIS A 279 -11.09 10.78 24.73
CA HIS A 279 -12.16 11.33 25.57
C HIS A 279 -13.53 11.21 24.88
N GLY A 280 -13.60 11.41 23.57
CA GLY A 280 -14.80 11.19 22.75
C GLY A 280 -15.24 9.72 22.75
N ALA A 281 -14.33 8.79 22.49
CA ALA A 281 -14.60 7.35 22.49
C ALA A 281 -15.13 6.86 23.85
N LEU A 282 -14.48 7.27 24.94
CA LEU A 282 -14.92 6.96 26.30
C LEU A 282 -16.30 7.57 26.58
N GLN A 283 -16.55 8.84 26.21
CA GLN A 283 -17.85 9.47 26.43
C GLN A 283 -18.98 8.81 25.62
N ALA A 284 -18.70 8.29 24.42
CA ALA A 284 -19.67 7.57 23.59
C ALA A 284 -20.00 6.15 24.13
N LEU A 285 -19.07 5.53 24.86
CA LEU A 285 -19.27 4.23 25.51
C LEU A 285 -19.92 4.33 26.91
N ARG A 286 -19.85 5.51 27.54
CA ARG A 286 -20.27 5.75 28.92
C ARG A 286 -21.79 5.63 29.11
N ARG A 287 -22.23 4.63 29.87
CA ARG A 287 -23.66 4.41 30.19
C ARG A 287 -24.15 5.31 31.33
N LYS A 288 -25.46 5.57 31.39
CA LYS A 288 -26.06 6.51 32.37
C LYS A 288 -25.98 6.01 33.82
N ASN A 289 -26.23 4.72 34.03
CA ASN A 289 -26.37 4.11 35.36
C ASN A 289 -25.44 2.89 35.60
N GLU A 290 -24.67 2.49 34.59
CA GLU A 290 -23.87 1.26 34.60
C GLU A 290 -22.38 1.59 34.45
N ILE A 291 -21.53 0.80 35.10
CA ILE A 291 -20.08 0.77 34.85
C ILE A 291 -19.86 0.00 33.55
N VAL A 292 -18.94 0.46 32.71
CA VAL A 292 -18.50 -0.28 31.50
C VAL A 292 -17.04 -0.64 31.65
N THR A 293 -16.72 -1.94 31.55
CA THR A 293 -15.33 -2.40 31.48
C THR A 293 -14.82 -2.19 30.06
N VAL A 294 -13.69 -1.47 29.91
CA VAL A 294 -13.06 -1.25 28.62
C VAL A 294 -11.55 -1.58 28.65
N TRP A 295 -11.01 -1.95 27.49
CA TRP A 295 -9.57 -1.97 27.24
C TRP A 295 -9.22 -0.92 26.18
N VAL A 296 -8.15 -0.15 26.40
CA VAL A 296 -7.64 0.82 25.43
C VAL A 296 -6.14 1.03 25.62
N ASP A 297 -5.38 0.98 24.53
CA ASP A 297 -3.91 1.04 24.48
C ASP A 297 -3.30 2.18 25.30
N ALA A 298 -3.81 3.40 25.17
CA ALA A 298 -3.29 4.60 25.80
C ALA A 298 -3.60 4.76 27.31
N LEU A 299 -4.37 3.84 27.91
CA LEU A 299 -4.59 3.79 29.37
C LEU A 299 -4.22 2.45 29.99
N CYS A 300 -4.34 1.36 29.24
CA CYS A 300 -4.07 0.00 29.73
C CYS A 300 -2.59 -0.38 29.66
N ILE A 301 -1.83 0.18 28.73
CA ILE A 301 -0.39 -0.06 28.54
C ILE A 301 0.38 1.18 29.02
N ASP A 302 1.43 0.96 29.80
CA ASP A 302 2.41 1.99 30.13
C ASP A 302 3.32 2.23 28.93
N GLN A 303 2.93 3.20 28.09
CA GLN A 303 3.61 3.52 26.83
C GLN A 303 5.08 3.97 27.00
N HIS A 304 5.52 4.29 28.22
CA HIS A 304 6.92 4.64 28.51
C HIS A 304 7.77 3.42 28.89
N ASN A 305 7.15 2.34 29.35
CA ASN A 305 7.81 1.08 29.66
C ASN A 305 7.91 0.21 28.40
N ARG A 306 9.13 0.10 27.83
CA ARG A 306 9.37 -0.64 26.58
C ARG A 306 9.11 -2.14 26.71
N ASP A 307 9.44 -2.73 27.86
CA ASP A 307 9.30 -4.17 28.09
C ASP A 307 7.80 -4.53 28.20
N GLU A 308 7.04 -3.69 28.91
CA GLU A 308 5.59 -3.82 29.00
C GLU A 308 4.91 -3.55 27.65
N ARG A 309 5.25 -2.48 26.93
CA ARG A 309 4.72 -2.23 25.57
C ARG A 309 4.96 -3.45 24.67
N THR A 310 6.17 -4.01 24.71
CA THR A 310 6.53 -5.19 23.92
C THR A 310 5.65 -6.39 24.28
N GLN A 311 5.54 -6.73 25.57
CA GLN A 311 4.69 -7.81 26.07
C GLN A 311 3.21 -7.62 25.72
N GLN A 312 2.65 -6.43 25.93
CA GLN A 312 1.24 -6.15 25.67
C GLN A 312 0.93 -6.16 24.16
N VAL A 313 1.87 -5.73 23.31
CA VAL A 313 1.73 -5.86 21.84
C VAL A 313 1.74 -7.33 21.39
N GLN A 314 2.62 -8.19 21.95
CA GLN A 314 2.54 -9.66 21.73
C GLN A 314 1.18 -10.24 22.15
N MET A 315 0.52 -9.63 23.13
CA MET A 315 -0.79 -10.05 23.63
C MET A 315 -1.99 -9.45 22.87
N MET A 316 -1.83 -8.42 22.03
CA MET A 316 -2.95 -7.72 21.38
C MET A 316 -3.90 -8.65 20.61
N THR A 317 -3.40 -9.67 19.91
CA THR A 317 -4.23 -10.67 19.22
C THR A 317 -5.17 -11.40 20.19
N LYS A 318 -4.69 -11.73 21.40
CA LYS A 318 -5.49 -12.36 22.47
C LYS A 318 -6.43 -11.36 23.14
N ILE A 319 -6.04 -10.08 23.25
CA ILE A 319 -6.86 -9.02 23.85
C ILE A 319 -8.09 -8.71 22.98
N TYR A 320 -7.93 -8.51 21.68
CA TYR A 320 -9.09 -8.20 20.81
C TYR A 320 -9.98 -9.41 20.54
N SER A 321 -9.44 -10.64 20.55
CA SER A 321 -10.22 -11.88 20.41
C SER A 321 -10.86 -12.42 21.70
N ARG A 322 -10.54 -11.85 22.85
CA ARG A 322 -11.19 -12.16 24.14
C ARG A 322 -12.21 -11.11 24.60
N ALA A 323 -12.22 -9.92 24.02
CA ALA A 323 -13.24 -8.91 24.24
C ALA A 323 -14.65 -9.42 23.88
N GLU A 324 -15.68 -8.89 24.55
CA GLU A 324 -17.10 -9.10 24.22
C GLU A 324 -17.40 -8.51 22.82
N SER A 325 -16.93 -7.28 22.61
CA SER A 325 -17.02 -6.53 21.36
C SER A 325 -15.86 -5.57 21.19
N VAL A 326 -15.61 -5.16 19.95
CA VAL A 326 -14.70 -4.06 19.61
C VAL A 326 -15.52 -2.84 19.23
N ALA A 327 -15.29 -1.73 19.93
CA ALA A 327 -15.91 -0.43 19.67
C ALA A 327 -15.00 0.41 18.79
N VAL A 328 -15.37 0.53 17.52
CA VAL A 328 -14.69 1.38 16.54
C VAL A 328 -15.18 2.81 16.70
N TRP A 329 -14.30 3.74 17.07
CA TRP A 329 -14.60 5.17 17.16
C TRP A 329 -14.06 5.91 15.93
N LEU A 330 -14.98 6.37 15.07
CA LEU A 330 -14.66 7.17 13.89
C LEU A 330 -14.48 8.66 14.19
N GLY A 331 -14.57 9.09 15.46
CA GLY A 331 -14.54 10.49 15.86
C GLY A 331 -15.95 11.10 16.09
N PRO A 332 -16.01 12.41 16.39
CA PRO A 332 -17.26 13.10 16.71
C PRO A 332 -18.20 13.24 15.50
N GLU A 333 -19.39 13.78 15.78
CA GLU A 333 -20.37 14.15 14.77
C GLU A 333 -19.87 15.36 13.97
N ALA A 334 -19.59 15.15 12.68
CA ALA A 334 -19.01 16.14 11.79
C ALA A 334 -19.29 15.76 10.33
N ASP A 335 -19.30 16.73 9.42
CA ASP A 335 -19.44 16.52 7.98
C ASP A 335 -20.66 15.67 7.58
N ARG A 336 -21.77 15.88 8.31
CA ARG A 336 -23.05 15.15 8.18
C ARG A 336 -22.92 13.63 8.36
N SER A 337 -22.01 13.17 9.22
CA SER A 337 -21.79 11.75 9.52
C SER A 337 -23.04 10.96 9.94
N SER A 338 -24.04 11.62 10.53
CA SER A 338 -25.31 10.99 10.91
C SER A 338 -26.18 10.67 9.69
N ASP A 339 -26.25 11.59 8.73
CA ASP A 339 -26.94 11.37 7.44
C ASP A 339 -26.19 10.32 6.60
N ALA A 340 -24.86 10.33 6.65
CA ALA A 340 -24.02 9.30 6.05
C ALA A 340 -24.32 7.91 6.64
N ALA A 341 -24.42 7.79 7.97
CA ALA A 341 -24.75 6.52 8.63
C ALA A 341 -26.12 5.99 8.20
N GLU A 342 -27.14 6.86 8.12
CA GLU A 342 -28.47 6.51 7.61
C GLU A 342 -28.46 6.20 6.09
N PHE A 343 -27.56 6.82 5.31
CA PHE A 343 -27.37 6.47 3.91
C PHE A 343 -26.74 5.08 3.74
N LEU A 344 -25.69 4.74 4.49
CA LEU A 344 -25.09 3.39 4.48
C LEU A 344 -26.11 2.31 4.90
N LEU A 345 -27.01 2.63 5.83
CA LEU A 345 -28.11 1.76 6.22
C LEU A 345 -29.12 1.56 5.07
N ARG A 346 -29.57 2.63 4.40
CA ARG A 346 -30.44 2.56 3.21
C ARG A 346 -29.80 1.75 2.06
N MET A 347 -28.52 1.94 1.80
CA MET A 347 -27.76 1.17 0.79
C MET A 347 -27.71 -0.33 1.15
N THR A 348 -27.46 -0.65 2.43
CA THR A 348 -27.45 -2.04 2.94
C THR A 348 -28.84 -2.71 2.82
N GLN A 349 -29.90 -2.00 3.18
CA GLN A 349 -31.30 -2.47 3.08
C GLN A 349 -31.75 -2.75 1.64
N HIS A 350 -31.06 -2.22 0.63
CA HIS A 350 -31.39 -2.40 -0.79
C HIS A 350 -30.29 -3.13 -1.59
N SER A 351 -29.28 -3.66 -0.91
CA SER A 351 -28.11 -4.37 -1.45
C SER A 351 -28.41 -5.51 -2.43
N GLY A 352 -29.59 -6.13 -2.35
CA GLY A 352 -30.08 -7.17 -3.26
C GLY A 352 -30.97 -6.69 -4.41
N SER A 353 -31.10 -5.39 -4.65
CA SER A 353 -31.98 -4.81 -5.69
C SER A 353 -31.26 -3.71 -6.48
N PRO A 354 -30.53 -4.06 -7.57
CA PRO A 354 -29.70 -3.12 -8.33
C PRO A 354 -30.44 -1.84 -8.74
N ASP A 355 -31.66 -1.95 -9.29
CA ASP A 355 -32.45 -0.80 -9.73
C ASP A 355 -32.72 0.21 -8.61
N LYS A 356 -32.88 -0.26 -7.36
CA LYS A 356 -33.06 0.62 -6.20
C LYS A 356 -31.75 1.32 -5.83
N ILE A 357 -30.62 0.63 -5.92
CA ILE A 357 -29.30 1.23 -5.68
C ILE A 357 -28.99 2.28 -6.76
N THR A 358 -29.13 1.95 -8.05
CA THR A 358 -28.94 2.91 -9.15
C THR A 358 -29.89 4.10 -9.02
N LYS A 359 -31.14 3.90 -8.56
CA LYS A 359 -32.08 4.99 -8.26
C LYS A 359 -31.67 5.83 -7.03
N LEU A 360 -31.08 5.23 -6.00
CA LEU A 360 -30.53 5.97 -4.85
C LEU A 360 -29.30 6.80 -5.25
N LEU A 361 -28.41 6.27 -6.09
CA LEU A 361 -27.22 6.96 -6.57
C LEU A 361 -27.54 8.08 -7.57
N SER A 362 -28.50 7.87 -8.47
CA SER A 362 -28.91 8.88 -9.47
C SER A 362 -29.77 10.02 -8.94
N SER A 363 -30.29 9.92 -7.70
CA SER A 363 -31.16 10.95 -7.14
C SER A 363 -30.38 12.14 -6.61
N LYS A 364 -30.64 13.34 -7.18
CA LYS A 364 -30.07 14.61 -6.71
C LYS A 364 -30.36 14.94 -5.24
N SER A 365 -31.38 14.33 -4.63
CA SER A 365 -31.61 14.44 -3.18
C SER A 365 -30.44 13.86 -2.36
N ASN A 366 -29.80 12.82 -2.88
CA ASN A 366 -28.83 11.99 -2.17
C ASN A 366 -27.38 12.37 -2.50
N GLU A 367 -27.14 13.24 -3.48
CA GLU A 367 -25.81 13.80 -3.83
C GLU A 367 -25.06 14.29 -2.59
N SER A 368 -25.79 14.92 -1.67
CA SER A 368 -25.25 15.46 -0.43
C SER A 368 -25.03 14.41 0.68
N ASP A 369 -25.78 13.29 0.65
CA ASP A 369 -25.61 12.15 1.56
C ASP A 369 -24.41 11.27 1.11
N ILE A 370 -24.21 11.16 -0.22
CA ILE A 370 -23.07 10.49 -0.84
C ILE A 370 -21.77 11.25 -0.51
N ALA A 371 -21.78 12.58 -0.58
CA ALA A 371 -20.64 13.40 -0.15
C ALA A 371 -20.33 13.25 1.36
N ALA A 372 -21.35 13.04 2.21
CA ALA A 372 -21.16 12.73 3.62
C ALA A 372 -20.59 11.33 3.84
N ALA A 373 -21.02 10.33 3.07
CA ALA A 373 -20.46 8.97 3.10
C ALA A 373 -18.99 8.93 2.63
N VAL A 374 -18.63 9.70 1.59
CA VAL A 374 -17.25 9.95 1.17
C VAL A 374 -16.43 10.52 2.34
N SER A 375 -16.92 11.60 2.96
CA SER A 375 -16.25 12.25 4.10
C SER A 375 -16.08 11.32 5.31
N LEU A 376 -17.01 10.39 5.53
CA LEU A 376 -16.95 9.39 6.59
C LEU A 376 -15.92 8.27 6.30
N PHE A 377 -15.67 7.96 5.03
CA PHE A 377 -14.71 6.93 4.59
C PHE A 377 -13.27 7.46 4.46
N GLU A 378 -13.06 8.78 4.36
CA GLU A 378 -11.71 9.40 4.36
C GLU A 378 -11.11 9.67 5.76
N ARG A 379 -11.88 9.45 6.84
CA ARG A 379 -11.44 9.71 8.23
C ARG A 379 -10.20 8.89 8.61
N ASP A 380 -9.27 9.48 9.37
CA ASP A 380 -7.93 8.92 9.62
C ASP A 380 -7.90 7.57 10.33
N TYR A 381 -9.00 7.19 11.01
CA TYR A 381 -9.21 5.85 11.53
C TYR A 381 -8.89 4.77 10.48
N TRP A 382 -9.41 4.92 9.26
CA TRP A 382 -9.26 3.96 8.17
C TRP A 382 -7.82 3.86 7.63
N LYS A 383 -6.98 4.86 7.89
CA LYS A 383 -5.60 4.94 7.39
C LYS A 383 -4.61 4.18 8.27
N ARG A 384 -4.89 4.02 9.57
CA ARG A 384 -4.02 3.31 10.54
C ARG A 384 -3.79 1.85 10.15
N LEU A 385 -2.61 1.31 10.47
CA LEU A 385 -2.31 -0.11 10.31
C LEU A 385 -2.97 -0.97 11.40
N TRP A 386 -2.79 -0.57 12.66
CA TRP A 386 -3.26 -1.33 13.83
C TRP A 386 -4.74 -1.74 13.74
N VAL A 387 -5.61 -0.87 13.22
CA VAL A 387 -7.06 -1.14 13.12
C VAL A 387 -7.40 -2.38 12.28
N VAL A 388 -6.50 -2.83 11.40
CA VAL A 388 -6.67 -4.09 10.64
C VAL A 388 -6.66 -5.28 11.59
N GLN A 389 -5.68 -5.36 12.50
CA GLN A 389 -5.60 -6.39 13.54
C GLN A 389 -6.74 -6.26 14.57
N GLU A 390 -7.07 -5.03 14.95
CA GLU A 390 -8.13 -4.71 15.92
C GLU A 390 -9.53 -5.17 15.43
N VAL A 391 -9.87 -4.89 14.17
CA VAL A 391 -11.15 -5.28 13.55
C VAL A 391 -11.18 -6.77 13.19
N PHE A 392 -10.07 -7.35 12.73
CA PHE A 392 -10.03 -8.77 12.34
C PHE A 392 -10.18 -9.74 13.51
N ASN A 393 -9.56 -9.45 14.66
CA ASN A 393 -9.60 -10.33 15.82
C ASN A 393 -10.90 -10.23 16.63
N ALA A 394 -11.74 -9.24 16.33
CA ALA A 394 -12.99 -8.99 17.04
C ALA A 394 -14.00 -10.14 16.91
N ARG A 395 -14.65 -10.51 18.02
CA ARG A 395 -15.82 -11.42 18.01
C ARG A 395 -17.05 -10.74 17.42
N SER A 396 -17.21 -9.45 17.71
CA SER A 396 -18.26 -8.57 17.19
C SER A 396 -17.70 -7.14 17.12
N VAL A 397 -18.13 -6.36 16.13
CA VAL A 397 -17.64 -4.99 15.90
C VAL A 397 -18.83 -4.04 15.81
N THR A 398 -18.81 -3.00 16.64
CA THR A 398 -19.77 -1.90 16.59
C THR A 398 -19.06 -0.61 16.27
N VAL A 399 -19.60 0.15 15.32
CA VAL A 399 -19.04 1.42 14.86
C VAL A 399 -19.81 2.58 15.50
N TYR A 400 -19.06 3.49 16.11
CA TYR A 400 -19.52 4.69 16.81
C TYR A 400 -19.00 5.93 16.08
N CYS A 401 -19.88 6.90 15.83
CA CYS A 401 -19.52 8.16 15.19
C CYS A 401 -20.40 9.29 15.76
N GLY A 402 -19.84 10.08 16.69
CA GLY A 402 -20.62 11.06 17.44
C GLY A 402 -21.76 10.41 18.22
N SER A 403 -23.00 10.78 17.91
CA SER A 403 -24.22 10.18 18.46
C SER A 403 -24.62 8.84 17.82
N SER A 404 -24.12 8.55 16.61
CA SER A 404 -24.51 7.37 15.82
C SER A 404 -23.78 6.09 16.26
N LYS A 405 -24.50 4.96 16.27
CA LYS A 405 -24.01 3.63 16.64
C LYS A 405 -24.64 2.58 15.72
N LEU A 406 -23.83 1.89 14.89
CA LEU A 406 -24.29 0.88 13.94
C LEU A 406 -23.39 -0.38 13.94
N PRO A 407 -23.91 -1.57 13.58
CA PRO A 407 -23.09 -2.77 13.39
C PRO A 407 -22.11 -2.63 12.22
N TRP A 408 -20.95 -3.28 12.33
CA TRP A 408 -19.92 -3.31 11.27
C TRP A 408 -20.42 -3.84 9.93
N ASP A 409 -21.37 -4.79 9.93
CA ASP A 409 -21.91 -5.36 8.69
C ASP A 409 -22.59 -4.31 7.79
N VAL A 410 -23.15 -3.23 8.35
CA VAL A 410 -23.73 -2.11 7.58
C VAL A 410 -22.65 -1.34 6.82
N TYR A 411 -21.52 -1.09 7.47
CA TYR A 411 -20.38 -0.41 6.85
C TYR A 411 -19.75 -1.29 5.76
N ARG A 412 -19.50 -2.57 6.06
CA ARG A 412 -18.93 -3.51 5.09
C ARG A 412 -19.84 -3.70 3.88
N GLU A 413 -21.14 -3.97 4.08
CA GLU A 413 -22.04 -4.24 2.96
C GLU A 413 -22.34 -2.99 2.13
N ALA A 414 -22.43 -1.80 2.72
CA ALA A 414 -22.49 -0.56 1.94
C ALA A 414 -21.25 -0.39 1.05
N SER A 415 -20.05 -0.69 1.55
CA SER A 415 -18.81 -0.70 0.75
C SER A 415 -18.87 -1.73 -0.40
N ASN A 416 -19.37 -2.95 -0.14
CA ASN A 416 -19.59 -3.98 -1.16
C ASN A 416 -20.60 -3.50 -2.22
N VAL A 417 -21.66 -2.79 -1.83
CA VAL A 417 -22.66 -2.23 -2.76
C VAL A 417 -22.03 -1.13 -3.62
N PHE A 418 -21.22 -0.23 -3.05
CA PHE A 418 -20.50 0.79 -3.82
C PHE A 418 -19.51 0.17 -4.82
N GLN A 419 -18.81 -0.91 -4.44
CA GLN A 419 -17.95 -1.67 -5.36
C GLN A 419 -18.75 -2.27 -6.53
N ARG A 420 -19.90 -2.90 -6.24
CA ARG A 420 -20.78 -3.49 -7.26
C ARG A 420 -21.41 -2.44 -8.20
N HIS A 421 -21.68 -1.23 -7.69
CA HIS A 421 -22.24 -0.11 -8.43
C HIS A 421 -21.20 0.96 -8.81
N LYS A 422 -19.92 0.58 -8.91
CA LYS A 422 -18.82 1.50 -9.26
C LYS A 422 -19.09 2.28 -10.56
N GLY A 423 -19.63 1.61 -11.58
CA GLY A 423 -19.98 2.24 -12.86
C GLY A 423 -21.08 3.30 -12.75
N ASP A 424 -22.07 3.09 -11.87
CA ASP A 424 -23.09 4.11 -11.58
C ASP A 424 -22.47 5.32 -10.89
N LEU A 425 -21.58 5.09 -9.92
CA LEU A 425 -20.85 6.17 -9.23
C LEU A 425 -19.97 6.97 -10.21
N ASP A 426 -19.25 6.31 -11.10
CA ASP A 426 -18.42 6.97 -12.13
C ASP A 426 -19.26 7.69 -13.20
N TYR A 427 -20.52 7.29 -13.45
CA TYR A 427 -21.43 7.94 -14.38
C TYR A 427 -22.18 9.14 -13.77
N TYR A 428 -22.69 9.02 -12.54
CA TYR A 428 -23.46 10.08 -11.88
C TYR A 428 -22.57 11.09 -11.14
N PHE A 429 -21.37 10.71 -10.71
CA PHE A 429 -20.40 11.57 -10.02
C PHE A 429 -19.01 11.58 -10.69
N PRO A 430 -18.92 11.92 -12.00
CA PRO A 430 -17.66 11.93 -12.73
C PRO A 430 -16.70 12.99 -12.17
N GLY A 431 -15.52 12.55 -11.72
CA GLY A 431 -14.48 13.44 -11.19
C GLY A 431 -14.06 14.52 -12.19
N ASN A 432 -13.85 15.73 -11.68
CA ASN A 432 -13.48 16.98 -12.37
C ASN A 432 -12.98 16.86 -13.82
N SER A 433 -13.92 16.94 -14.77
CA SER A 433 -13.63 17.27 -16.19
C SER A 433 -14.37 18.52 -16.69
N GLN A 434 -15.34 19.04 -15.94
CA GLN A 434 -16.16 20.20 -16.33
C GLN A 434 -16.44 21.20 -15.18
N GLY A 435 -15.39 21.85 -14.68
CA GLY A 435 -15.46 23.22 -14.15
C GLY A 435 -16.51 23.58 -13.09
N ARG A 436 -17.03 22.63 -12.30
CA ARG A 436 -18.00 22.89 -11.22
C ARG A 436 -17.38 22.61 -9.86
N THR A 437 -17.40 23.63 -9.02
CA THR A 437 -16.66 23.67 -7.76
C THR A 437 -17.33 22.84 -6.66
N TYR A 438 -17.18 21.52 -6.72
CA TYR A 438 -17.35 20.65 -5.56
C TYR A 438 -16.22 20.94 -4.56
N ALA A 439 -16.39 22.00 -3.76
CA ALA A 439 -15.36 22.67 -2.96
C ALA A 439 -14.82 21.86 -1.75
N ARG A 440 -15.04 20.55 -1.75
CA ARG A 440 -14.45 19.54 -0.85
C ARG A 440 -14.12 18.23 -1.58
N ALA A 441 -13.76 18.31 -2.87
CA ALA A 441 -13.05 17.22 -3.52
C ALA A 441 -11.80 16.87 -2.68
N ALA A 442 -11.57 15.58 -2.46
CA ALA A 442 -10.63 15.06 -1.47
C ALA A 442 -9.25 15.72 -1.51
N GLN A 443 -8.62 15.87 -0.34
CA GLN A 443 -7.20 16.25 -0.20
C GLN A 443 -6.26 15.33 -1.03
N ASN A 444 -6.76 14.16 -1.42
CA ASN A 444 -6.04 13.06 -2.06
C ASN A 444 -6.34 12.88 -3.58
N HIS A 445 -7.02 13.83 -4.24
CA HIS A 445 -7.33 13.81 -5.68
C HIS A 445 -8.22 12.64 -6.22
N PHE A 446 -8.72 11.74 -5.36
CA PHE A 446 -9.54 10.59 -5.77
C PHE A 446 -11.00 10.94 -6.14
N THR A 447 -11.62 10.11 -6.99
CA THR A 447 -13.06 10.18 -7.31
C THR A 447 -13.92 9.60 -6.19
N TYR A 448 -15.20 9.99 -6.11
CA TYR A 448 -16.16 9.41 -5.17
C TYR A 448 -16.24 7.87 -5.27
N SER A 449 -16.19 7.32 -6.49
CA SER A 449 -16.21 5.88 -6.70
C SER A 449 -14.94 5.19 -6.18
N GLN A 450 -13.77 5.84 -6.26
CA GLN A 450 -12.53 5.31 -5.68
C GLN A 450 -12.58 5.34 -4.14
N ILE A 451 -13.06 6.44 -3.56
CA ILE A 451 -13.14 6.59 -2.10
C ILE A 451 -14.13 5.58 -1.51
N LEU A 452 -15.35 5.50 -2.04
CA LEU A 452 -16.40 4.61 -1.53
C LEU A 452 -16.12 3.12 -1.77
N THR A 453 -15.22 2.78 -2.70
CA THR A 453 -14.82 1.38 -2.98
C THR A 453 -13.56 0.96 -2.21
N TYR A 454 -12.55 1.83 -2.10
CA TYR A 454 -11.20 1.47 -1.64
C TYR A 454 -10.72 2.17 -0.37
N GLN A 455 -11.41 3.23 0.09
CA GLN A 455 -11.23 3.77 1.43
C GLN A 455 -12.29 3.19 2.39
N GLY A 456 -12.41 3.72 3.61
CA GLY A 456 -13.36 3.19 4.59
C GLY A 456 -13.14 1.70 4.90
N PRO A 457 -14.22 0.90 5.01
CA PRO A 457 -14.15 -0.56 5.18
C PRO A 457 -13.43 -1.29 4.03
N GLY A 458 -13.58 -0.82 2.79
CA GLY A 458 -12.91 -1.38 1.60
C GLY A 458 -11.38 -1.24 1.60
N SER A 459 -10.83 -0.44 2.53
CA SER A 459 -9.39 -0.36 2.77
C SER A 459 -8.84 -1.47 3.68
N LEU A 460 -9.68 -2.34 4.23
CA LEU A 460 -9.24 -3.48 5.06
C LEU A 460 -9.13 -4.74 4.19
N PRO A 461 -8.07 -5.57 4.34
CA PRO A 461 -7.91 -6.81 3.59
C PRO A 461 -9.07 -7.80 3.80
N ASP A 462 -9.52 -8.47 2.73
CA ASP A 462 -10.29 -9.70 2.89
C ASP A 462 -9.37 -10.85 3.28
N ILE A 463 -9.31 -11.11 4.59
CA ILE A 463 -8.45 -12.14 5.16
C ILE A 463 -8.99 -13.56 4.89
N ARG A 464 -10.21 -13.72 4.35
CA ARG A 464 -10.65 -15.01 3.80
C ARG A 464 -9.81 -15.39 2.58
N ALA A 465 -9.61 -14.44 1.66
CA ALA A 465 -8.71 -14.63 0.52
C ALA A 465 -7.28 -14.89 0.98
N LEU A 466 -6.74 -14.07 1.89
CA LEU A 466 -5.35 -14.20 2.37
C LEU A 466 -5.06 -15.55 3.06
N ARG A 467 -6.04 -16.14 3.76
CA ARG A 467 -5.89 -17.48 4.37
C ARG A 467 -5.70 -18.62 3.36
N HIS A 468 -6.01 -18.43 2.07
CA HIS A 468 -5.78 -19.45 1.05
C HIS A 468 -4.33 -19.50 0.54
N TYR A 469 -3.47 -18.54 0.88
CA TYR A 469 -2.08 -18.46 0.39
C TYR A 469 -1.07 -19.26 1.25
N GLY A 470 -1.48 -19.84 2.38
CA GLY A 470 -0.59 -20.64 3.22
C GLY A 470 0.61 -19.84 3.74
N GLU A 471 1.83 -20.28 3.42
CA GLU A 471 3.08 -19.63 3.84
C GLU A 471 3.36 -18.32 3.05
N ASP A 472 2.93 -18.23 1.78
CA ASP A 472 2.99 -16.99 0.98
C ASP A 472 2.12 -15.86 1.58
N SER A 473 1.21 -16.18 2.52
CA SER A 473 0.26 -15.22 3.11
C SER A 473 0.92 -14.04 3.81
N LEU A 474 2.14 -14.18 4.34
CA LEU A 474 2.87 -13.05 4.94
C LEU A 474 3.17 -11.97 3.89
N LEU A 475 3.70 -12.35 2.72
CA LEU A 475 4.06 -11.39 1.67
C LEU A 475 2.81 -10.67 1.14
N GLU A 476 1.70 -11.39 0.94
CA GLU A 476 0.43 -10.79 0.51
C GLU A 476 -0.22 -9.91 1.59
N VAL A 477 -0.17 -10.31 2.87
CA VAL A 477 -0.60 -9.46 3.99
C VAL A 477 0.22 -8.17 4.02
N MET A 478 1.55 -8.26 3.86
CA MET A 478 2.43 -7.08 3.82
C MET A 478 2.12 -6.19 2.61
N ARG A 479 1.93 -6.75 1.41
CA ARG A 479 1.53 -6.01 0.20
C ARG A 479 0.24 -5.22 0.40
N VAL A 480 -0.83 -5.86 0.91
CA VAL A 480 -2.12 -5.19 1.12
C VAL A 480 -2.05 -4.17 2.27
N CYS A 481 -1.29 -4.46 3.34
CA CYS A 481 -1.14 -3.55 4.48
C CYS A 481 -0.13 -2.42 4.26
N ARG A 482 0.75 -2.48 3.24
CA ARG A 482 1.86 -1.52 3.03
C ARG A 482 1.41 -0.06 3.03
N ARG A 483 0.24 0.21 2.43
CA ARG A 483 -0.39 1.54 2.33
C ARG A 483 -1.01 2.06 3.63
N LYS A 484 -1.06 1.27 4.69
CA LYS A 484 -1.53 1.72 6.01
C LYS A 484 -0.42 2.45 6.76
N PHE A 485 -0.83 3.46 7.52
CA PHE A 485 0.06 4.31 8.30
C PHE A 485 0.37 3.70 9.68
N SER A 486 1.65 3.73 10.04
CA SER A 486 2.16 3.52 11.39
C SER A 486 3.11 4.67 11.74
N ALA A 487 3.29 4.95 13.04
CA ALA A 487 4.25 5.96 13.49
C ALA A 487 5.66 5.38 13.67
N ASP A 488 5.74 4.12 14.10
CA ASP A 488 6.97 3.34 14.16
C ASP A 488 7.10 2.51 12.86
N PRO A 489 8.25 2.52 12.15
CA PRO A 489 8.49 1.63 11.01
C PRO A 489 8.36 0.14 11.36
N LYS A 490 8.68 -0.26 12.59
CA LYS A 490 8.63 -1.68 13.04
C LYS A 490 7.20 -2.22 13.08
N ASP A 491 6.23 -1.34 13.35
CA ASP A 491 4.81 -1.69 13.36
C ASP A 491 4.32 -2.22 11.99
N LYS A 492 5.02 -1.93 10.87
CA LYS A 492 4.71 -2.52 9.55
C LYS A 492 4.80 -4.05 9.54
N VAL A 493 5.57 -4.64 10.46
CA VAL A 493 5.61 -6.08 10.74
C VAL A 493 4.74 -6.40 11.96
N PHE A 494 4.95 -5.72 13.09
CA PHE A 494 4.28 -6.09 14.34
C PHE A 494 2.75 -5.90 14.33
N GLY A 495 2.25 -4.90 13.59
CA GLY A 495 0.83 -4.58 13.43
C GLY A 495 0.05 -5.49 12.47
N ILE A 496 0.73 -6.42 11.77
CA ILE A 496 0.07 -7.45 10.94
C ILE A 496 0.13 -8.85 11.56
N LEU A 497 0.86 -9.06 12.66
CA LEU A 497 1.08 -10.38 13.25
C LEU A 497 -0.22 -11.10 13.65
N GLY A 498 -1.23 -10.36 14.11
CA GLY A 498 -2.55 -10.87 14.43
C GLY A 498 -3.42 -11.24 13.23
N LEU A 499 -2.93 -11.07 12.00
CA LEU A 499 -3.57 -11.52 10.75
C LEU A 499 -3.03 -12.90 10.30
N LEU A 500 -1.77 -13.19 10.66
CA LEU A 500 -1.03 -14.40 10.30
C LEU A 500 -1.51 -15.62 11.12
N THR A 501 -1.13 -16.83 10.69
CA THR A 501 -1.35 -18.07 11.46
C THR A 501 -0.54 -18.07 12.76
N GLU A 502 -0.90 -18.92 13.73
CA GLU A 502 -0.16 -18.97 15.00
C GLU A 502 1.27 -19.46 14.85
N ASP A 503 1.58 -20.27 13.82
CA ASP A 503 2.92 -20.80 13.61
C ASP A 503 3.85 -19.72 13.05
N VAL A 504 3.49 -19.10 11.92
CA VAL A 504 4.21 -17.93 11.36
C VAL A 504 4.40 -16.83 12.42
N ARG A 505 3.41 -16.60 13.30
CA ARG A 505 3.51 -15.58 14.36
C ARG A 505 4.57 -15.89 15.42
N LYS A 506 4.92 -17.16 15.67
CA LYS A 506 5.94 -17.54 16.68
C LYS A 506 7.36 -17.19 16.21
N ASP A 507 7.59 -17.23 14.90
CA ASP A 507 8.89 -16.94 14.29
C ASP A 507 9.18 -15.42 14.23
N PHE A 508 8.17 -14.57 14.47
CA PHE A 508 8.30 -13.12 14.65
C PHE A 508 7.93 -12.68 16.08
N PRO A 509 8.78 -12.96 17.09
CA PRO A 509 8.61 -12.38 18.41
C PRO A 509 8.70 -10.85 18.31
N VAL A 510 7.71 -10.14 18.84
CA VAL A 510 7.77 -8.67 18.90
C VAL A 510 8.87 -8.28 19.86
N ASP A 511 9.83 -7.49 19.38
CA ASP A 511 10.89 -6.86 20.17
C ASP A 511 11.15 -5.46 19.63
N TYR A 512 10.84 -4.43 20.43
CA TYR A 512 11.07 -3.03 20.05
C TYR A 512 12.52 -2.56 20.27
N SER A 513 13.41 -3.40 20.82
CA SER A 513 14.85 -3.11 20.95
C SER A 513 15.61 -3.27 19.63
N LEU A 514 15.26 -4.27 18.82
CA LEU A 514 15.84 -4.54 17.49
C LEU A 514 15.72 -3.35 16.54
N SER A 515 16.69 -3.18 15.63
CA SER A 515 16.61 -2.16 14.59
C SER A 515 15.58 -2.50 13.51
N VAL A 516 15.14 -1.48 12.77
CA VAL A 516 14.27 -1.66 11.58
C VAL A 516 14.94 -2.59 10.56
N LYS A 517 16.27 -2.45 10.41
CA LYS A 517 17.08 -3.26 9.50
C LYS A 517 17.08 -4.74 9.89
N GLU A 518 17.28 -5.08 11.16
CA GLU A 518 17.22 -6.48 11.62
C GLU A 518 15.83 -7.06 11.33
N ILE A 519 14.77 -6.40 11.78
CA ILE A 519 13.38 -6.85 11.61
C ILE A 519 13.00 -7.04 10.12
N TYR A 520 13.35 -6.09 9.24
CA TYR A 520 13.02 -6.21 7.81
C TYR A 520 13.89 -7.28 7.11
N THR A 521 15.11 -7.52 7.59
CA THR A 521 15.97 -8.59 7.05
C THR A 521 15.54 -9.97 7.54
N ASP A 522 15.08 -10.10 8.78
CA ASP A 522 14.45 -11.32 9.32
C ASP A 522 13.16 -11.68 8.56
N VAL A 523 12.35 -10.70 8.16
CA VAL A 523 11.19 -10.91 7.26
C VAL A 523 11.61 -11.51 5.92
N VAL A 524 12.71 -11.02 5.33
CA VAL A 524 13.21 -11.54 4.05
C VAL A 524 13.79 -12.94 4.22
N ASP A 525 14.59 -13.19 5.26
CA ASP A 525 15.13 -14.53 5.58
C ASP A 525 13.99 -15.54 5.78
N PHE A 526 12.99 -15.21 6.61
CA PHE A 526 11.83 -16.06 6.85
C PHE A 526 11.06 -16.39 5.57
N LEU A 527 10.72 -15.37 4.75
CA LEU A 527 9.97 -15.57 3.51
C LEU A 527 10.72 -16.47 2.54
N ILE A 528 12.03 -16.26 2.39
CA ILE A 528 12.89 -17.07 1.51
C ILE A 528 13.01 -18.52 2.03
N SER A 529 13.26 -18.66 3.34
CA SER A 529 13.52 -19.95 4.00
C SER A 529 12.29 -20.85 4.12
N THR A 530 11.08 -20.27 4.18
CA THR A 530 9.82 -21.03 4.22
C THR A 530 9.31 -21.36 2.81
N THR A 531 9.03 -20.34 2.00
CA THR A 531 8.36 -20.51 0.70
C THR A 531 9.29 -21.06 -0.40
N GLY A 532 10.61 -21.00 -0.21
CA GLY A 532 11.60 -21.25 -1.25
C GLY A 532 11.58 -20.22 -2.40
N ARG A 533 10.82 -19.13 -2.25
CA ARG A 533 10.67 -18.03 -3.22
C ARG A 533 11.62 -16.88 -2.89
N PHE A 534 12.04 -16.17 -3.93
CA PHE A 534 12.86 -14.95 -3.83
C PHE A 534 12.06 -13.69 -4.21
N ASP A 535 10.75 -13.84 -4.44
CA ASP A 535 9.83 -12.79 -4.91
C ASP A 535 9.71 -11.57 -3.98
N VAL A 536 10.13 -11.71 -2.71
CA VAL A 536 10.16 -10.61 -1.73
C VAL A 536 11.11 -9.48 -2.15
N ILE A 537 12.23 -9.74 -2.83
CA ILE A 537 13.17 -8.67 -3.21
C ILE A 537 12.58 -7.73 -4.30
N CYS A 538 11.57 -8.19 -5.03
CA CYS A 538 10.82 -7.36 -5.98
C CYS A 538 10.04 -6.24 -5.28
N GLU A 539 9.82 -6.32 -3.97
CA GLU A 539 9.20 -5.26 -3.17
C GLU A 539 10.17 -4.15 -2.72
N ALA A 540 11.48 -4.30 -2.95
CA ALA A 540 12.51 -3.29 -2.66
C ALA A 540 12.64 -2.20 -3.75
N ILE A 541 11.76 -2.21 -4.76
CA ILE A 541 11.78 -1.26 -5.86
C ILE A 541 11.09 0.03 -5.44
N HIS A 542 11.82 1.14 -5.51
CA HIS A 542 11.33 2.48 -5.19
C HIS A 542 11.63 3.42 -6.35
N TYR A 543 10.64 3.69 -7.21
CA TYR A 543 10.65 4.82 -8.14
C TYR A 543 9.61 5.84 -7.65
N PRO A 544 9.95 7.14 -7.46
CA PRO A 544 11.30 7.74 -7.46
C PRO A 544 12.22 7.14 -6.38
N PRO A 545 13.56 7.33 -6.45
CA PRO A 545 14.50 6.60 -5.62
C PRO A 545 14.38 7.05 -4.15
N HIS A 546 14.01 6.12 -3.28
CA HIS A 546 13.94 6.34 -1.84
C HIS A 546 15.30 5.99 -1.22
N MET A 547 15.91 6.96 -0.52
CA MET A 547 16.98 6.65 0.42
C MET A 547 16.33 6.30 1.77
N ASP A 548 16.39 5.02 2.13
CA ASP A 548 15.91 4.56 3.43
C ASP A 548 16.76 5.16 4.57
N THR A 549 16.18 5.24 5.76
CA THR A 549 16.85 5.82 6.95
C THR A 549 17.45 4.76 7.89
N ALA A 550 17.36 3.48 7.52
CA ALA A 550 17.83 2.33 8.30
C ALA A 550 19.13 1.71 7.75
N ASN A 551 19.66 2.24 6.65
CA ASN A 551 20.80 1.71 5.88
C ASN A 551 20.55 0.26 5.43
N LEU A 552 19.40 0.00 4.81
CA LEU A 552 18.98 -1.33 4.35
C LEU A 552 19.90 -1.86 3.22
N PRO A 553 20.15 -3.18 3.15
CA PRO A 553 20.73 -3.78 1.95
C PRO A 553 19.79 -3.62 0.75
N SER A 554 20.32 -3.49 -0.47
CA SER A 554 19.50 -3.13 -1.65
C SER A 554 18.41 -4.14 -2.02
N TRP A 555 18.50 -5.36 -1.50
CA TRP A 555 17.56 -6.46 -1.69
C TRP A 555 16.51 -6.57 -0.57
N VAL A 556 16.59 -5.76 0.50
CA VAL A 556 15.61 -5.73 1.60
C VAL A 556 14.58 -4.61 1.36
N PRO A 557 13.27 -4.92 1.27
CA PRO A 557 12.25 -3.89 1.10
C PRO A 557 12.10 -2.96 2.31
N ASP A 558 12.03 -1.64 2.08
CA ASP A 558 11.50 -0.73 3.09
C ASP A 558 9.95 -0.84 3.12
N TRP A 559 9.43 -1.46 4.18
CA TRP A 559 7.99 -1.60 4.39
C TRP A 559 7.32 -0.36 5.00
N SER A 560 8.11 0.57 5.55
CA SER A 560 7.63 1.88 5.99
C SER A 560 7.25 2.74 4.79
N HIS A 561 8.08 2.69 3.74
CA HIS A 561 7.85 3.33 2.46
C HIS A 561 6.69 2.69 1.67
N ILE A 562 5.90 3.55 1.00
CA ILE A 562 4.82 3.16 0.10
C ILE A 562 5.30 3.41 -1.33
N PRO A 563 5.58 2.38 -2.13
CA PRO A 563 5.94 2.59 -3.53
C PRO A 563 4.73 3.03 -4.36
N ASP A 564 4.96 4.01 -5.24
CA ASP A 564 4.04 4.37 -6.33
C ASP A 564 3.90 3.23 -7.36
N THR A 565 4.96 2.44 -7.52
CA THR A 565 5.03 1.29 -8.44
C THR A 565 4.56 0.00 -7.76
N VAL A 566 4.10 -0.95 -8.57
CA VAL A 566 3.80 -2.33 -8.15
C VAL A 566 4.81 -3.27 -8.81
N ALA A 567 5.38 -4.20 -8.03
CA ALA A 567 6.29 -5.23 -8.53
C ALA A 567 5.64 -6.07 -9.64
N LEU A 568 6.40 -6.43 -10.67
CA LEU A 568 5.92 -7.20 -11.82
C LEU A 568 5.36 -8.57 -11.41
N GLY A 569 5.97 -9.23 -10.43
CA GLY A 569 5.48 -10.49 -9.84
C GLY A 569 4.22 -10.33 -8.95
N ALA A 570 3.88 -9.11 -8.54
CA ALA A 570 2.67 -8.79 -7.76
C ALA A 570 1.49 -8.34 -8.63
N MET A 571 1.67 -8.25 -9.96
CA MET A 571 0.58 -7.92 -10.88
C MET A 571 -0.29 -9.15 -11.14
N ALA A 572 -1.62 -8.97 -11.02
CA ALA A 572 -2.62 -10.02 -11.24
C ALA A 572 -2.77 -10.37 -12.73
N PHE A 573 -1.78 -11.08 -13.27
CA PHE A 573 -1.77 -11.62 -14.64
C PHE A 573 -2.16 -13.10 -14.67
N GLU A 574 -2.84 -13.51 -15.74
CA GLU A 574 -3.24 -14.90 -15.99
C GLU A 574 -2.68 -15.39 -17.34
N PRO A 575 -1.67 -16.29 -17.34
CA PRO A 575 -0.95 -16.85 -16.19
C PRO A 575 0.00 -15.82 -15.53
N PRO A 576 0.32 -15.99 -14.23
CA PRO A 576 1.34 -15.19 -13.56
C PRO A 576 2.75 -15.55 -14.06
N PHE A 577 3.68 -14.60 -13.95
CA PHE A 577 5.08 -14.83 -14.38
C PHE A 577 5.76 -15.96 -13.59
N SER A 578 6.63 -16.71 -14.26
CA SER A 578 7.32 -17.88 -13.71
C SER A 578 8.69 -18.10 -14.36
N ALA A 579 9.53 -17.07 -14.35
CA ALA A 579 10.86 -17.07 -14.97
C ALA A 579 11.75 -18.21 -14.46
N SER A 580 11.66 -18.55 -13.17
CA SER A 580 12.37 -19.70 -12.57
C SER A 580 11.60 -21.04 -12.59
N GLN A 581 10.43 -21.14 -13.23
CA GLN A 581 9.56 -22.34 -13.22
C GLN A 581 9.30 -22.92 -11.82
N ARG A 582 9.14 -22.06 -10.80
CA ARG A 582 9.02 -22.45 -9.38
C ARG A 582 10.19 -23.32 -8.85
N LYS A 583 11.41 -23.19 -9.40
CA LYS A 583 12.61 -23.72 -8.73
C LYS A 583 12.83 -23.02 -7.40
N GLU A 584 13.15 -23.80 -6.37
CA GLU A 584 13.63 -23.32 -5.08
C GLU A 584 14.89 -22.47 -5.23
N ILE A 585 14.96 -21.39 -4.46
CA ILE A 585 16.17 -20.58 -4.29
C ILE A 585 17.33 -21.39 -3.70
N LYS A 586 18.56 -21.06 -4.11
CA LYS A 586 19.80 -21.49 -3.45
C LYS A 586 20.59 -20.26 -3.03
N PHE A 587 20.67 -20.02 -1.72
CA PHE A 587 21.29 -18.83 -1.15
C PHE A 587 22.17 -19.14 0.07
N SER A 588 22.98 -18.16 0.48
CA SER A 588 23.66 -18.14 1.80
C SER A 588 23.99 -16.70 2.20
N PHE A 589 23.74 -16.31 3.45
CA PHE A 589 24.28 -15.06 3.98
C PHE A 589 25.81 -15.15 4.11
N LYS A 590 26.50 -14.01 3.96
CA LYS A 590 27.98 -13.91 4.00
C LYS A 590 28.52 -13.20 5.23
N ASP A 591 27.65 -12.70 6.08
CA ASP A 591 27.98 -12.03 7.33
C ASP A 591 26.88 -12.25 8.37
N ASP A 592 27.25 -12.30 9.65
CA ASP A 592 26.32 -12.57 10.77
C ASP A 592 25.21 -11.52 10.89
N ARG A 593 25.46 -10.32 10.34
CA ARG A 593 24.50 -9.19 10.30
C ARG A 593 23.57 -9.23 9.07
N ARG A 594 23.65 -10.28 8.25
CA ARG A 594 22.87 -10.48 7.02
C ARG A 594 22.83 -9.25 6.09
N ASN A 595 23.94 -8.49 5.96
CA ASN A 595 24.01 -7.42 4.95
C ASN A 595 24.17 -8.02 3.55
N LYS A 596 24.89 -9.13 3.44
CA LYS A 596 25.26 -9.74 2.16
C LYS A 596 24.62 -11.12 1.98
N ILE A 597 23.87 -11.28 0.89
CA ILE A 597 23.25 -12.56 0.48
C ILE A 597 23.85 -13.03 -0.85
N GLU A 598 24.50 -14.19 -0.84
CA GLU A 598 24.87 -14.88 -2.08
C GLU A 598 23.68 -15.67 -2.59
N ILE A 599 23.35 -15.50 -3.87
CA ILE A 599 22.28 -16.21 -4.56
C ILE A 599 22.81 -16.94 -5.80
N THR A 600 22.11 -18.01 -6.18
CA THR A 600 22.34 -18.71 -7.45
C THR A 600 21.36 -18.21 -8.51
N SER A 601 21.88 -17.65 -9.60
CA SER A 601 21.08 -17.06 -10.68
C SER A 601 21.56 -17.52 -12.05
N LEU A 602 20.65 -17.51 -13.02
CA LEU A 602 20.95 -17.69 -14.43
C LEU A 602 21.14 -16.33 -15.07
N GLU A 603 22.39 -15.97 -15.35
CA GLU A 603 22.73 -14.74 -16.06
C GLU A 603 22.20 -14.79 -17.50
N ILE A 604 21.45 -13.79 -17.95
CA ILE A 604 20.80 -13.79 -19.27
C ILE A 604 21.58 -12.98 -20.29
N ASP A 605 21.83 -11.70 -20.00
CA ASP A 605 22.42 -10.69 -20.89
C ASP A 605 22.80 -9.40 -20.12
N THR A 606 23.52 -8.48 -20.76
CA THR A 606 23.86 -7.15 -20.24
C THR A 606 23.05 -6.06 -20.96
N ILE A 607 22.68 -4.98 -20.27
CA ILE A 607 21.95 -3.84 -20.84
C ILE A 607 22.91 -2.95 -21.66
N ARG A 608 22.67 -2.89 -22.98
CA ARG A 608 23.43 -2.06 -23.93
C ARG A 608 22.92 -0.62 -23.98
N THR A 609 21.61 -0.44 -23.94
CA THR A 609 20.95 0.88 -23.98
C THR A 609 19.57 0.83 -23.33
N HIS A 610 19.15 1.95 -22.74
CA HIS A 610 17.82 2.10 -22.17
C HIS A 610 17.21 3.46 -22.56
N GLY A 611 15.88 3.56 -22.48
CA GLY A 611 15.15 4.80 -22.72
C GLY A 611 15.00 5.67 -21.47
N ILE A 612 14.38 6.84 -21.64
CA ILE A 612 13.91 7.65 -20.51
C ILE A 612 12.89 6.87 -19.65
N ALA A 613 12.92 7.04 -18.34
CA ALA A 613 11.94 6.44 -17.44
C ALA A 613 10.62 7.24 -17.43
N VAL A 614 9.49 6.55 -17.39
CA VAL A 614 8.19 7.22 -17.16
C VAL A 614 8.04 7.50 -15.67
N GLY A 615 7.83 8.77 -15.30
CA GLY A 615 7.59 9.16 -13.90
C GLY A 615 6.35 8.51 -13.29
N THR A 616 6.19 8.59 -11.98
CA THR A 616 4.98 8.08 -11.29
C THR A 616 3.87 9.15 -11.21
N LEU A 617 4.25 10.42 -11.09
CA LEU A 617 3.38 11.58 -11.31
C LEU A 617 3.26 11.93 -12.81
N CYS A 618 3.22 10.92 -13.69
CA CYS A 618 3.20 11.08 -15.14
C CYS A 618 1.85 11.59 -15.68
N THR A 619 1.92 12.48 -16.66
CA THR A 619 0.79 12.91 -17.49
C THR A 619 0.71 12.07 -18.78
N LEU A 620 -0.30 12.33 -19.62
CA LEU A 620 -0.34 11.76 -20.98
C LEU A 620 0.92 12.08 -21.79
N ALA A 621 1.52 13.28 -21.64
CA ALA A 621 2.67 13.68 -22.44
C ALA A 621 3.89 12.78 -22.19
N ASP A 622 4.12 12.38 -20.94
CA ASP A 622 5.24 11.54 -20.52
C ASP A 622 5.19 10.16 -21.19
N TYR A 623 4.01 9.53 -21.28
CA TYR A 623 3.82 8.27 -22.02
C TYR A 623 4.11 8.41 -23.51
N LEU A 624 3.73 9.54 -24.13
CA LEU A 624 3.97 9.79 -25.55
C LEU A 624 5.46 10.06 -25.82
N MET A 625 6.12 10.87 -25.00
CA MET A 625 7.56 11.15 -25.11
C MET A 625 8.40 9.89 -24.88
N ALA A 626 8.02 9.06 -23.89
CA ALA A 626 8.65 7.76 -23.67
C ALA A 626 8.47 6.85 -24.89
N PHE A 627 7.25 6.70 -25.44
CA PHE A 627 7.02 5.92 -26.65
C PHE A 627 7.91 6.37 -27.83
N ILE A 628 7.98 7.69 -28.09
CA ILE A 628 8.82 8.26 -29.15
C ILE A 628 10.30 7.90 -28.94
N HIS A 629 10.83 8.15 -27.73
CA HIS A 629 12.23 7.87 -27.41
C HIS A 629 12.55 6.38 -27.45
N TRP A 630 11.68 5.53 -26.92
CA TRP A 630 11.90 4.08 -26.87
C TRP A 630 11.83 3.48 -28.28
N ARG A 631 10.94 3.99 -29.13
CA ARG A 631 10.87 3.57 -30.54
C ARG A 631 12.05 4.10 -31.37
N ALA A 632 12.61 5.27 -31.04
CA ALA A 632 13.87 5.71 -31.65
C ALA A 632 15.04 4.76 -31.34
N LEU A 633 15.13 4.22 -30.11
CA LEU A 633 16.11 3.18 -29.75
C LEU A 633 15.84 1.85 -30.46
N LEU A 634 14.58 1.49 -30.68
CA LEU A 634 14.21 0.33 -31.51
C LEU A 634 14.73 0.50 -32.95
N LEU A 635 14.47 1.66 -33.58
CA LEU A 635 14.91 1.97 -34.95
C LEU A 635 16.44 2.12 -35.10
N ALA A 636 17.16 2.33 -34.00
CA ALA A 636 18.62 2.30 -34.00
C ALA A 636 19.20 0.86 -33.98
N THR A 637 18.37 -0.15 -33.74
CA THR A 637 18.76 -1.58 -33.68
C THR A 637 18.13 -2.41 -34.80
N TYR A 638 16.84 -2.16 -35.12
CA TYR A 638 16.05 -2.90 -36.09
C TYR A 638 15.57 -2.00 -37.24
N LYS A 639 15.18 -2.61 -38.36
CA LYS A 639 14.62 -1.84 -39.49
C LYS A 639 13.23 -1.31 -39.15
N ALA A 640 12.84 -0.20 -39.80
CA ALA A 640 11.53 0.41 -39.57
C ALA A 640 10.36 -0.48 -40.01
N ASP A 641 10.54 -1.29 -41.05
CA ASP A 641 9.55 -2.21 -41.61
C ASP A 641 9.53 -3.61 -40.95
N ASP A 642 10.34 -3.83 -39.91
CA ASP A 642 10.43 -5.10 -39.19
C ASP A 642 9.21 -5.30 -38.26
N LEU A 643 8.20 -6.01 -38.76
CA LEU A 643 6.97 -6.31 -38.02
C LEU A 643 7.22 -7.20 -36.78
N GLU A 644 8.26 -8.03 -36.75
CA GLU A 644 8.59 -8.83 -35.57
C GLU A 644 9.17 -7.93 -34.47
N ALA A 645 10.13 -7.06 -34.82
CA ALA A 645 10.64 -6.06 -33.89
C ALA A 645 9.55 -5.08 -33.39
N GLN A 646 8.63 -4.66 -34.26
CA GLN A 646 7.48 -3.83 -33.86
C GLN A 646 6.53 -4.57 -32.90
N ASP A 647 6.23 -5.86 -33.12
CA ASP A 647 5.38 -6.64 -32.21
C ASP A 647 6.08 -6.93 -30.88
N LEU A 648 7.37 -7.27 -30.90
CA LEU A 648 8.20 -7.40 -29.69
C LEU A 648 8.20 -6.11 -28.86
N PHE A 649 8.30 -4.95 -29.51
CA PHE A 649 8.18 -3.64 -28.88
C PHE A 649 6.77 -3.41 -28.28
N CYS A 650 5.71 -3.61 -29.06
CA CYS A 650 4.33 -3.44 -28.59
C CYS A 650 3.96 -4.40 -27.46
N ARG A 651 4.50 -5.62 -27.47
CA ARG A 651 4.40 -6.59 -26.37
C ARG A 651 5.19 -6.15 -25.14
N ALA A 652 6.37 -5.54 -25.30
CA ALA A 652 7.13 -5.03 -24.18
C ALA A 652 6.35 -3.94 -23.42
N LEU A 653 5.77 -2.96 -24.13
CA LEU A 653 4.93 -1.90 -23.55
C LEU A 653 3.79 -2.45 -22.67
N CYS A 654 3.20 -3.59 -23.02
CA CYS A 654 2.11 -4.23 -22.27
C CYS A 654 2.55 -5.43 -21.41
N LEU A 655 3.85 -5.70 -21.25
CA LEU A 655 4.39 -6.85 -20.48
C LEU A 655 3.86 -8.21 -21.01
N ASN A 656 3.69 -8.30 -22.33
CA ASN A 656 3.04 -9.36 -23.11
C ASN A 656 1.56 -9.63 -22.76
N GLN A 657 0.88 -8.73 -22.05
CA GLN A 657 -0.53 -8.86 -21.66
C GLN A 657 -1.46 -8.38 -22.80
N VAL A 658 -1.29 -8.98 -23.98
CA VAL A 658 -2.06 -8.64 -25.19
C VAL A 658 -3.51 -9.15 -25.05
N PRO A 659 -4.55 -8.29 -25.19
CA PRO A 659 -5.94 -8.74 -25.07
C PRO A 659 -6.32 -9.70 -26.21
N ARG A 660 -7.11 -10.74 -25.91
CA ARG A 660 -7.47 -11.83 -26.86
C ARG A 660 -8.04 -11.35 -28.21
N LYS A 661 -8.67 -10.18 -28.24
CA LYS A 661 -9.18 -9.51 -29.45
C LYS A 661 -8.08 -9.21 -30.48
N TRP A 662 -6.88 -8.89 -30.00
CA TRP A 662 -5.70 -8.56 -30.81
C TRP A 662 -4.62 -9.65 -30.68
N ALA A 663 -5.01 -10.93 -30.67
CA ALA A 663 -4.07 -12.04 -30.54
C ALA A 663 -3.06 -12.13 -31.72
N ASN A 664 -3.45 -11.61 -32.89
CA ASN A 664 -2.59 -11.44 -34.06
C ASN A 664 -1.66 -10.22 -33.89
N SER A 665 -0.37 -10.43 -34.09
CA SER A 665 0.68 -9.39 -34.04
C SER A 665 0.37 -8.17 -34.90
N PHE A 666 -0.12 -8.35 -36.14
CA PHE A 666 -0.43 -7.22 -37.03
C PHE A 666 -1.55 -6.33 -36.46
N ASP A 667 -2.62 -6.94 -35.93
CA ASP A 667 -3.75 -6.19 -35.36
C ASP A 667 -3.36 -5.51 -34.04
N TRP A 668 -2.46 -6.12 -33.24
CA TRP A 668 -1.94 -5.53 -32.02
C TRP A 668 -1.03 -4.33 -32.31
N VAL A 669 -0.05 -4.49 -33.19
CA VAL A 669 0.84 -3.40 -33.63
C VAL A 669 0.02 -2.25 -34.22
N THR A 670 -0.96 -2.56 -35.07
CA THR A 670 -1.87 -1.56 -35.66
C THR A 670 -2.66 -0.81 -34.60
N ALA A 671 -3.22 -1.49 -33.59
CA ALA A 671 -3.93 -0.84 -32.48
C ALA A 671 -2.99 0.03 -31.62
N CYS A 672 -1.79 -0.46 -31.30
CA CYS A 672 -0.80 0.27 -30.51
C CYS A 672 -0.35 1.55 -31.23
N PHE A 673 0.16 1.41 -32.45
CA PHE A 673 0.72 2.53 -33.21
C PHE A 673 -0.39 3.49 -33.64
N HIS A 674 -1.62 3.05 -33.90
CA HIS A 674 -2.74 3.97 -34.14
C HIS A 674 -3.00 4.88 -32.94
N VAL A 675 -3.08 4.31 -31.74
CA VAL A 675 -3.36 5.09 -30.52
C VAL A 675 -2.22 6.05 -30.20
N PHE A 676 -0.96 5.60 -30.26
CA PHE A 676 0.19 6.48 -30.01
C PHE A 676 0.34 7.55 -31.10
N ALA A 677 0.36 7.20 -32.39
CA ALA A 677 0.52 8.17 -33.47
C ALA A 677 -0.60 9.21 -33.50
N SER A 678 -1.86 8.79 -33.30
CA SER A 678 -3.00 9.71 -33.18
C SER A 678 -2.86 10.66 -31.99
N LEU A 679 -2.56 10.13 -30.78
CA LEU A 679 -2.42 10.96 -29.58
C LEU A 679 -1.21 11.90 -29.67
N ILE A 680 -0.13 11.51 -30.35
CA ILE A 680 0.99 12.41 -30.64
C ILE A 680 0.55 13.50 -31.61
N ARG A 681 -0.11 13.20 -32.73
CA ARG A 681 -0.58 14.23 -33.67
C ARG A 681 -1.62 15.17 -33.05
N GLU A 682 -2.49 14.67 -32.16
CA GLU A 682 -3.45 15.47 -31.38
C GLU A 682 -2.79 16.43 -30.37
N ARG A 683 -1.60 16.11 -29.86
CA ARG A 683 -0.93 16.86 -28.77
C ARG A 683 0.28 17.66 -29.19
N LEU A 684 1.00 17.19 -30.20
CA LEU A 684 2.26 17.70 -30.72
C LEU A 684 2.18 17.74 -32.26
N PRO A 685 1.24 18.51 -32.86
CA PRO A 685 0.93 18.43 -34.29
C PRO A 685 2.13 18.73 -35.21
N HIS A 686 3.05 19.59 -34.74
CA HIS A 686 4.27 20.00 -35.43
C HIS A 686 5.47 19.07 -35.22
N LEU A 687 5.34 18.02 -34.39
CA LEU A 687 6.41 17.02 -34.27
C LEU A 687 6.45 16.19 -35.56
N PRO A 688 7.61 16.08 -36.24
CA PRO A 688 7.75 15.15 -37.35
C PRO A 688 7.72 13.72 -36.79
N LEU A 689 6.92 12.87 -37.41
CA LEU A 689 6.96 11.43 -37.20
C LEU A 689 7.65 10.79 -38.41
N ASP A 690 8.23 9.62 -38.24
CA ASP A 690 8.75 8.85 -39.38
C ASP A 690 7.62 8.29 -40.24
N GLN A 691 7.94 8.04 -41.51
CA GLN A 691 6.99 7.59 -42.51
C GLN A 691 6.29 6.26 -42.17
N GLU A 692 6.85 5.42 -41.29
CA GLU A 692 6.19 4.20 -40.86
C GLU A 692 5.12 4.50 -39.81
N LEU A 693 5.44 5.32 -38.81
CA LEU A 693 4.49 5.68 -37.75
C LEU A 693 3.34 6.56 -38.27
N GLU A 694 3.58 7.42 -39.28
CA GLU A 694 2.52 8.26 -39.88
C GLU A 694 1.40 7.44 -40.53
N LYS A 695 1.69 6.27 -41.12
CA LYS A 695 0.68 5.38 -41.72
C LYS A 695 -0.41 4.95 -40.73
N TYR A 696 -0.09 4.93 -39.43
CA TYR A 696 -1.00 4.47 -38.40
C TYR A 696 -1.98 5.53 -37.90
N ILE A 697 -1.78 6.82 -38.21
CA ILE A 697 -2.68 7.90 -37.77
C ILE A 697 -4.12 7.64 -38.25
N ASP A 698 -4.28 7.27 -39.52
CA ASP A 698 -5.59 6.99 -40.14
C ASP A 698 -5.88 5.48 -40.27
N ALA A 699 -5.19 4.63 -39.50
CA ALA A 699 -5.42 3.20 -39.50
C ALA A 699 -6.85 2.84 -39.07
N LYS A 700 -7.48 1.92 -39.81
CA LYS A 700 -8.87 1.48 -39.60
C LYS A 700 -8.98 0.55 -38.39
N THR A 701 -8.98 1.13 -37.19
CA THR A 701 -9.30 0.43 -35.93
C THR A 701 -10.73 0.75 -35.47
N ASP A 702 -11.26 0.00 -34.51
CA ASP A 702 -12.51 0.33 -33.81
C ASP A 702 -12.30 1.28 -32.61
N ILE A 703 -11.06 1.73 -32.38
CA ILE A 703 -10.68 2.60 -31.26
C ILE A 703 -10.97 4.05 -31.63
N LYS A 704 -12.18 4.51 -31.27
CA LYS A 704 -12.62 5.89 -31.50
C LYS A 704 -11.73 6.92 -30.79
N PRO A 705 -11.63 8.18 -31.28
CA PRO A 705 -10.75 9.21 -30.69
C PRO A 705 -10.95 9.43 -29.19
N ASP A 706 -12.20 9.42 -28.71
CA ASP A 706 -12.57 9.53 -27.30
C ASP A 706 -12.10 8.34 -26.44
N ALA A 707 -11.95 7.16 -27.03
CA ALA A 707 -11.47 5.95 -26.36
C ALA A 707 -9.93 5.86 -26.28
N ARG A 708 -9.18 6.55 -27.16
CA ARG A 708 -7.70 6.43 -27.27
C ARG A 708 -6.96 6.60 -25.95
N ARG A 709 -7.34 7.61 -25.15
CA ARG A 709 -6.71 7.86 -23.83
C ARG A 709 -7.03 6.76 -22.81
N ARG A 710 -8.22 6.16 -22.88
CA ARG A 710 -8.63 5.06 -22.00
C ARG A 710 -7.85 3.80 -22.34
N PHE A 711 -7.77 3.44 -23.63
CA PHE A 711 -6.96 2.34 -24.14
C PHE A 711 -5.50 2.43 -23.67
N LEU A 712 -4.88 3.60 -23.76
CA LEU A 712 -3.50 3.81 -23.30
C LEU A 712 -3.33 3.53 -21.80
N GLN A 713 -4.28 3.99 -20.97
CA GLN A 713 -4.23 3.74 -19.52
C GLN A 713 -4.53 2.28 -19.16
N GLU A 714 -5.50 1.65 -19.81
CA GLU A 714 -5.88 0.25 -19.59
C GLU A 714 -4.78 -0.75 -20.01
N HIS A 715 -4.07 -0.47 -21.13
CA HIS A 715 -3.08 -1.39 -21.69
C HIS A 715 -1.62 -1.05 -21.38
N PHE A 716 -1.26 0.22 -21.13
CA PHE A 716 0.14 0.61 -20.92
C PHE A 716 0.41 1.37 -19.62
N GLY A 717 -0.54 2.15 -19.10
CA GLY A 717 -0.37 3.08 -17.96
C GLY A 717 0.49 2.52 -16.81
N SER A 718 -0.09 1.66 -15.97
CA SER A 718 0.58 1.03 -14.81
C SER A 718 1.76 0.10 -15.16
N ARG A 719 1.97 -0.19 -16.45
CA ARG A 719 3.01 -1.09 -16.95
C ARG A 719 4.29 -0.33 -17.31
N MET A 720 4.14 0.81 -18.00
CA MET A 720 5.23 1.75 -18.29
C MET A 720 5.63 2.60 -17.07
N MET A 721 4.68 2.96 -16.19
CA MET A 721 4.90 3.85 -15.04
C MET A 721 6.03 3.35 -14.10
N GLY A 722 6.97 4.23 -13.78
CA GLY A 722 8.16 3.95 -12.96
C GLY A 722 9.22 3.06 -13.62
N ARG A 723 9.11 2.83 -14.94
CA ARG A 723 9.98 1.93 -15.70
C ARG A 723 10.55 2.60 -16.94
N CYS A 724 11.59 1.98 -17.49
CA CYS A 724 12.12 2.31 -18.81
C CYS A 724 12.27 1.05 -19.69
N PHE A 725 12.20 1.26 -21.01
CA PHE A 725 12.52 0.28 -22.04
C PHE A 725 14.03 0.07 -22.15
N TYR A 726 14.47 -1.14 -22.46
CA TYR A 726 15.87 -1.44 -22.71
C TYR A 726 16.08 -2.46 -23.84
N ILE A 727 17.28 -2.37 -24.43
CA ILE A 727 17.84 -3.34 -25.37
C ILE A 727 19.16 -3.83 -24.78
N THR A 728 19.36 -5.13 -24.83
CA THR A 728 20.55 -5.83 -24.32
C THR A 728 21.59 -6.08 -25.42
N GLU A 729 22.81 -6.48 -25.05
CA GLU A 729 23.89 -6.74 -26.01
C GLU A 729 23.51 -7.83 -27.03
N GLY A 730 22.83 -8.89 -26.60
CA GLY A 730 22.30 -9.94 -27.46
C GLY A 730 20.99 -9.60 -28.20
N ASP A 731 20.73 -8.32 -28.46
CA ASP A 731 19.55 -7.76 -29.15
C ASP A 731 18.21 -8.27 -28.61
N ARG A 732 18.03 -8.19 -27.27
CA ARG A 732 16.79 -8.61 -26.58
C ARG A 732 16.12 -7.43 -25.92
N ILE A 733 14.82 -7.30 -26.17
CA ILE A 733 13.96 -6.20 -25.74
C ILE A 733 13.29 -6.48 -24.40
N GLY A 734 13.25 -5.48 -23.53
CA GLY A 734 12.53 -5.54 -22.26
C GLY A 734 12.07 -4.18 -21.71
N ILE A 735 11.45 -4.22 -20.53
CA ILE A 735 11.08 -3.06 -19.70
C ILE A 735 11.37 -3.40 -18.24
N GLY A 736 11.97 -2.50 -17.47
CA GLY A 736 12.27 -2.75 -16.04
C GLY A 736 12.45 -1.47 -15.24
N SER A 737 12.95 -1.61 -14.01
CA SER A 737 13.25 -0.50 -13.08
C SER A 737 13.84 0.74 -13.77
N GLY A 738 13.26 1.91 -13.52
CA GLY A 738 13.73 3.20 -14.07
C GLY A 738 15.12 3.65 -13.58
N PHE A 739 15.81 2.86 -12.76
CA PHE A 739 17.18 3.10 -12.28
C PHE A 739 18.25 2.25 -12.96
N MET A 740 17.87 1.42 -13.93
CA MET A 740 18.85 0.68 -14.73
C MET A 740 19.78 1.64 -15.49
N ALA A 741 21.00 1.17 -15.73
CA ALA A 741 22.01 1.85 -16.50
C ALA A 741 22.61 0.89 -17.54
N VAL A 742 23.33 1.45 -18.51
CA VAL A 742 24.18 0.67 -19.41
C VAL A 742 25.25 -0.07 -18.60
N GLY A 743 25.44 -1.36 -18.87
CA GLY A 743 26.35 -2.25 -18.13
C GLY A 743 25.70 -3.00 -16.95
N ASP A 744 24.45 -2.71 -16.59
CA ASP A 744 23.71 -3.56 -15.65
C ASP A 744 23.39 -4.93 -16.28
N VAL A 745 23.30 -5.97 -15.45
CA VAL A 745 23.15 -7.37 -15.87
C VAL A 745 21.74 -7.87 -15.57
N VAL A 746 21.07 -8.44 -16.58
CA VAL A 746 19.76 -9.07 -16.43
C VAL A 746 19.95 -10.54 -16.09
N VAL A 747 19.41 -10.99 -14.95
CA VAL A 747 19.51 -12.37 -14.47
C VAL A 747 18.13 -12.93 -14.12
N VAL A 748 17.99 -14.26 -14.12
CA VAL A 748 16.84 -14.97 -13.52
C VAL A 748 17.32 -15.69 -12.27
N PRO A 749 17.04 -15.17 -11.05
CA PRO A 749 17.35 -15.88 -9.81
C PRO A 749 16.53 -17.15 -9.68
N LEU A 750 17.14 -18.21 -9.15
CA LEU A 750 16.34 -19.34 -8.65
C LEU A 750 15.44 -18.84 -7.51
N GLY A 751 14.18 -19.27 -7.48
CA GLY A 751 13.18 -18.75 -6.55
C GLY A 751 12.40 -17.51 -7.03
N CYS A 752 12.78 -16.80 -8.10
CA CYS A 752 12.07 -15.58 -8.52
C CYS A 752 11.02 -15.83 -9.63
N SER A 753 9.91 -15.09 -9.64
CA SER A 753 8.87 -15.13 -10.68
C SER A 753 9.26 -14.35 -11.94
N THR A 754 10.16 -13.38 -11.84
CA THR A 754 10.62 -12.52 -12.93
C THR A 754 12.14 -12.55 -13.10
N PRO A 755 12.67 -12.11 -14.26
CA PRO A 755 14.02 -11.56 -14.33
C PRO A 755 14.21 -10.37 -13.39
N VAL A 756 15.46 -10.10 -13.01
CA VAL A 756 15.87 -8.93 -12.22
C VAL A 756 17.13 -8.30 -12.81
N VAL A 757 17.34 -7.03 -12.50
CA VAL A 757 18.50 -6.22 -12.91
C VAL A 757 19.45 -6.10 -11.72
N LEU A 758 20.71 -6.47 -11.93
CA LEU A 758 21.81 -6.34 -10.96
C LEU A 758 22.88 -5.40 -11.52
N ARG A 759 23.35 -4.46 -10.70
CA ARG A 759 24.49 -3.60 -11.01
C ARG A 759 25.76 -4.19 -10.40
N PRO A 760 26.78 -4.58 -11.19
CA PRO A 760 28.07 -4.99 -10.64
C PRO A 760 28.73 -3.82 -9.88
N GLU A 761 29.12 -4.04 -8.63
CA GLU A 761 29.74 -3.01 -7.79
C GLU A 761 30.89 -3.58 -6.97
N GLY A 762 32.09 -3.04 -7.15
CA GLY A 762 33.28 -3.46 -6.41
C GLY A 762 34.02 -4.65 -7.05
N CYS A 763 34.47 -5.59 -6.23
CA CYS A 763 35.31 -6.72 -6.65
C CYS A 763 34.65 -8.06 -6.26
N ARG A 764 34.85 -9.10 -7.09
CA ARG A 764 34.42 -10.50 -6.85
C ARG A 764 32.90 -10.71 -6.75
N SER A 765 32.17 -10.38 -7.82
CA SER A 765 30.74 -10.72 -7.99
C SER A 765 29.78 -10.11 -6.95
N GLU A 766 30.21 -9.03 -6.30
CA GLU A 766 29.35 -8.17 -5.49
C GLU A 766 28.51 -7.25 -6.40
N CYS A 767 27.22 -7.12 -6.08
CA CYS A 767 26.24 -6.44 -6.91
C CYS A 767 25.20 -5.70 -6.06
N ARG A 768 24.74 -4.54 -6.54
CA ARG A 768 23.52 -3.90 -6.04
C ARG A 768 22.31 -4.44 -6.80
N TYR A 769 21.20 -4.68 -6.10
CA TYR A 769 19.91 -4.93 -6.72
C TYR A 769 19.31 -3.63 -7.26
N VAL A 770 18.88 -3.61 -8.53
CA VAL A 770 18.36 -2.40 -9.21
C VAL A 770 16.83 -2.48 -9.41
N GLY A 771 16.28 -3.69 -9.49
CA GLY A 771 14.84 -3.94 -9.55
C GLY A 771 14.46 -5.12 -10.43
N ASP A 772 13.15 -5.30 -10.62
CA ASP A 772 12.62 -6.31 -11.54
C ASP A 772 12.67 -5.84 -13.00
N ALA A 773 12.61 -6.82 -13.90
CA ALA A 773 12.50 -6.57 -15.33
C ALA A 773 11.59 -7.59 -16.01
N TYR A 774 10.77 -7.10 -16.92
CA TYR A 774 10.25 -7.89 -18.02
C TYR A 774 11.33 -8.00 -19.09
N LEU A 775 11.57 -9.22 -19.58
CA LEU A 775 12.41 -9.53 -20.74
C LEU A 775 11.62 -10.46 -21.66
N HIS A 776 11.45 -10.08 -22.94
CA HIS A 776 10.60 -10.86 -23.82
C HIS A 776 11.11 -12.31 -23.98
N GLY A 777 10.19 -13.28 -23.93
CA GLY A 777 10.49 -14.70 -24.03
C GLY A 777 11.18 -15.34 -22.81
N TYR A 778 11.52 -14.59 -21.75
CA TYR A 778 12.17 -15.14 -20.54
C TYR A 778 11.26 -15.18 -19.29
N MET A 779 10.07 -14.59 -19.33
CA MET A 779 9.10 -14.55 -18.21
C MET A 779 8.51 -15.92 -17.80
N TYR A 780 8.69 -16.96 -18.62
CA TYR A 780 8.04 -18.27 -18.47
C TYR A 780 9.04 -19.43 -18.65
N GLY A 781 10.21 -19.34 -18.01
CA GLY A 781 11.07 -20.51 -17.81
C GLY A 781 12.17 -20.78 -18.83
N ARG A 782 12.23 -20.06 -19.96
CA ARG A 782 13.24 -20.26 -21.02
C ARG A 782 14.69 -20.34 -20.52
N ALA A 783 15.03 -19.58 -19.47
CA ALA A 783 16.34 -19.64 -18.82
C ALA A 783 16.60 -21.01 -18.15
N ILE A 784 15.61 -21.57 -17.46
CA ILE A 784 15.68 -22.88 -16.79
C ILE A 784 15.82 -24.00 -17.83
N ASP A 785 15.15 -23.88 -18.97
CA ASP A 785 15.24 -24.88 -20.04
C ASP A 785 16.62 -24.84 -20.72
N GLN A 786 17.16 -23.65 -21.02
CA GLN A 786 18.55 -23.47 -21.43
C GLN A 786 19.56 -24.03 -20.41
N TRP A 787 19.31 -23.86 -19.11
CA TRP A 787 20.16 -24.42 -18.06
C TRP A 787 20.10 -25.95 -18.00
N ARG A 788 18.94 -26.57 -18.20
CA ARG A 788 18.79 -28.04 -18.29
C ARG A 788 19.50 -28.63 -19.50
N ASN A 789 19.48 -27.94 -20.63
CA ASN A 789 20.14 -28.35 -21.86
C ASN A 789 21.67 -28.19 -21.82
N GLY A 790 22.19 -27.37 -20.90
CA GLY A 790 23.61 -27.00 -20.82
C GLY A 790 23.97 -25.71 -21.59
N ASP A 791 23.03 -25.12 -22.33
CA ASP A 791 23.18 -23.87 -23.09
C ASP A 791 23.55 -22.67 -22.19
N ARG A 792 23.19 -22.72 -20.90
CA ARG A 792 23.42 -21.66 -19.91
C ARG A 792 23.92 -22.25 -18.60
N LYS A 793 24.86 -21.57 -17.95
CA LYS A 793 25.39 -21.95 -16.63
C LYS A 793 24.71 -21.15 -15.51
N ALA A 794 24.71 -21.70 -14.30
CA ALA A 794 24.28 -21.00 -13.10
C ALA A 794 25.49 -20.34 -12.43
N SER A 795 25.37 -19.03 -12.17
CA SER A 795 26.40 -18.20 -11.55
C SER A 795 26.00 -17.81 -10.12
N LYS A 796 26.99 -17.45 -9.31
CA LYS A 796 26.79 -16.90 -7.97
C LYS A 796 26.97 -15.39 -7.98
N PHE A 797 26.03 -14.67 -7.36
CA PHE A 797 26.04 -13.23 -7.19
C PHE A 797 25.87 -12.91 -5.71
N VAL A 798 26.61 -11.93 -5.18
CA VAL A 798 26.47 -11.46 -3.80
C VAL A 798 25.77 -10.12 -3.81
N LEU A 799 24.55 -10.05 -3.26
CA LEU A 799 23.80 -8.81 -3.15
C LEU A 799 24.10 -8.11 -1.82
N HIS A 800 24.25 -6.78 -1.84
CA HIS A 800 24.56 -5.92 -0.68
C HIS A 800 23.61 -4.72 -0.53
#